data_AF-A0AAP8MH15-F1
#
_entry.id   AF-A0AAP8MH15-F1
#
_cell.length_a   1.000
_cell.length_b   1.000
_cell.length_c   1.000
_cell.angle_alpha   90.00
_cell.angle_beta   90.00
_cell.angle_gamma   90.00
#
_symmetry.space_group_name_H-M   'P 1'
#
loop_
_entity.id
_entity.type
_entity.pdbx_description
1 polymer ?
#
loop_
_entity_poly.entity_id
_entity_poly.type
_entity_poly.pdbx_seq_one_letter_code
_entity_poly.pdbx_strand_id
1 'polypeptide(L)'
;MKVKAIVLITAVASLNACKIEIETPVEGGVTTSSNNIECPANQACTVDVSDLFFNETFVADPAPGWQFARWNKRHMGLCGGNSTPCTINTAGFEGNEDLEAALADPTSITYLKPEFVVPRTTSGIALADQATTSRAGMNFDMDFYRNSAYGCGLSGNYTFMVFNPGNGSADDEAPLWVYLHGGGVGHFDDQGNYYAVNNQTASTWNEEETFLDLQRTLEVRIIEDGQVINNTLTRRIQEGYRLLVVSMCDHDLYSGLGTPYTDNPNSGAEVNGMQATMSAVDYVVANYPTTQVWAHGTSAGSSGTYNLAMSFVAEGIHFTGAVPDSLFPTPRAIPLTAAYGGDPKSPYQQGFDPEAAAEKIGFYGDLSRGAYPEARIGAGFTDVPFLFTGGRNDPFCNHNLPVIPEAIAEGIDHNCDYYHEGISQAIAGQPNSPHQLAYIQDRGHVPTLDAGPVNNTVDAFMGDILADNPGAPFRKIPGLNMMLMGHSFFRPFAAEMPYHAVRAGVDGHSQQLEISGGASGAPLALWNDTGHRNRIQAVLDAGDVELFGMTCCDTEEGPGEERTLITEGYKRWFDYALAQNPDTDFFIALPWRDFPTDYADAEAYADPWYEYYDDIWLAEIDELRSLYPGVTIYSIPYGAAANELRRMFEAGELPDVSSLQGPATSAIFTDYKGHAGQILKDLGELIWINAIYGVDLDRYAYDPLYQTDLKAIAKSIMDAHNPDYNGPNR
;
A
#
# COMPACT_ATOMS: atom_id res chain seq x y z
N MET A 1 -12.49 66.64 -34.89
CA MET A 1 -12.67 65.28 -35.44
C MET A 1 -11.96 64.30 -34.53
N LYS A 2 -12.70 63.52 -33.74
CA LYS A 2 -12.16 62.47 -32.87
C LYS A 2 -12.27 61.15 -33.64
N VAL A 3 -11.14 60.51 -33.95
CA VAL A 3 -11.12 59.15 -34.50
C VAL A 3 -11.10 58.20 -33.31
N LYS A 4 -12.14 57.37 -33.19
CA LYS A 4 -12.23 56.28 -32.21
C LYS A 4 -11.36 55.13 -32.72
N ALA A 5 -10.30 54.78 -31.97
CA ALA A 5 -9.65 53.49 -32.11
C ALA A 5 -10.55 52.44 -31.44
N ILE A 6 -11.03 51.48 -32.21
CA ILE A 6 -11.73 50.29 -31.71
C ILE A 6 -10.63 49.32 -31.27
N VAL A 7 -10.55 49.06 -29.97
CA VAL A 7 -9.80 47.94 -29.41
C VAL A 7 -10.61 46.68 -29.71
N LEU A 8 -10.10 45.83 -30.60
CA LEU A 8 -10.61 44.49 -30.81
C LEU A 8 -10.13 43.66 -29.61
N ILE A 9 -11.00 43.45 -28.63
CA ILE A 9 -10.79 42.45 -27.59
C ILE A 9 -11.05 41.11 -28.26
N THR A 10 -9.99 40.39 -28.63
CA THR A 10 -10.10 38.98 -29.00
C THR A 10 -10.44 38.22 -27.72
N ALA A 11 -11.73 38.04 -27.45
CA ALA A 11 -12.17 37.05 -26.49
C ALA A 11 -11.74 35.68 -27.05
N VAL A 12 -10.80 35.02 -26.37
CA VAL A 12 -10.55 33.60 -26.57
C VAL A 12 -11.85 32.92 -26.13
N ALA A 13 -12.67 32.53 -27.10
CA ALA A 13 -13.83 31.69 -26.84
C ALA A 13 -13.26 30.36 -26.32
N SER A 14 -13.52 30.06 -25.04
CA SER A 14 -13.32 28.74 -24.48
C SER A 14 -14.13 27.76 -25.35
N LEU A 15 -13.43 26.96 -26.14
CA LEU A 15 -14.03 25.86 -26.88
C LEU A 15 -14.56 24.85 -25.85
N ASN A 16 -15.83 24.48 -25.97
CA ASN A 16 -16.41 23.43 -25.15
C ASN A 16 -15.88 22.09 -25.68
N ALA A 17 -14.98 21.44 -24.94
CA ALA A 17 -14.32 20.21 -25.35
C ALA A 17 -14.19 19.24 -24.16
N CYS A 18 -14.41 17.95 -24.40
CA CYS A 18 -14.03 16.89 -23.47
C CYS A 18 -12.53 16.96 -23.18
N LYS A 19 -12.11 16.59 -21.97
CA LYS A 19 -10.72 16.71 -21.52
C LYS A 19 -10.10 15.38 -21.15
N ILE A 20 -8.81 15.25 -21.47
CA ILE A 20 -7.93 14.23 -20.91
C ILE A 20 -7.01 14.94 -19.92
N GLU A 21 -7.11 14.58 -18.64
CA GLU A 21 -6.14 14.97 -17.62
C GLU A 21 -5.06 13.90 -17.51
N ILE A 22 -3.84 14.28 -17.86
CA ILE A 22 -2.66 13.43 -17.79
C ILE A 22 -1.94 13.75 -16.49
N GLU A 23 -1.83 12.76 -15.61
CA GLU A 23 -1.06 12.86 -14.37
C GLU A 23 0.21 12.03 -14.53
N THR A 24 1.38 12.66 -14.39
CA THR A 24 2.67 11.97 -14.53
C THR A 24 3.40 11.93 -13.18
N PRO A 25 3.90 10.76 -12.76
CA PRO A 25 4.68 10.64 -11.54
C PRO A 25 6.13 11.11 -11.78
N VAL A 26 7.00 11.12 -10.77
CA VAL A 26 8.39 11.61 -10.94
C VAL A 26 9.27 10.63 -11.74
N GLU A 27 8.83 9.38 -11.81
CA GLU A 27 9.50 8.24 -12.44
C GLU A 27 9.35 8.24 -13.97
N GLY A 28 8.55 9.14 -14.56
CA GLY A 28 8.44 9.26 -16.01
C GLY A 28 7.31 10.15 -16.49
N GLY A 29 7.35 10.51 -17.77
CA GLY A 29 6.36 11.36 -18.44
C GLY A 29 5.42 10.57 -19.36
N VAL A 30 4.66 11.30 -20.16
CA VAL A 30 3.82 10.77 -21.24
C VAL A 30 4.03 11.62 -22.49
N THR A 31 4.22 10.97 -23.64
CA THR A 31 4.24 11.62 -24.95
C THR A 31 3.22 10.96 -25.89
N THR A 32 3.04 11.48 -27.09
CA THR A 32 2.29 10.78 -28.15
C THR A 32 3.21 10.29 -29.26
N SER A 33 2.79 9.25 -30.00
CA SER A 33 3.56 8.74 -31.16
C SER A 33 3.78 9.80 -32.26
N SER A 34 2.96 10.84 -32.30
CA SER A 34 3.10 12.00 -33.18
C SER A 34 4.05 13.07 -32.65
N ASN A 35 4.41 13.02 -31.36
CA ASN A 35 5.08 14.06 -30.58
C ASN A 35 4.32 15.41 -30.53
N ASN A 36 3.00 15.40 -30.76
CA ASN A 36 2.17 16.61 -30.67
C ASN A 36 1.83 17.00 -29.22
N ILE A 37 1.79 16.02 -28.32
CA ILE A 37 1.44 16.20 -26.92
C ILE A 37 2.56 15.61 -26.07
N GLU A 38 3.06 16.41 -25.14
CA GLU A 38 4.08 16.03 -24.17
C GLU A 38 3.64 16.48 -22.78
N CYS A 39 3.62 15.55 -21.85
CA CYS A 39 3.47 15.81 -20.42
C CYS A 39 4.75 15.33 -19.72
N PRO A 40 5.65 16.24 -19.34
CA PRO A 40 6.90 15.89 -18.64
C PRO A 40 6.62 15.24 -17.29
N ALA A 41 7.57 14.47 -16.77
CA ALA A 41 7.48 13.86 -15.45
C ALA A 41 7.15 14.88 -14.35
N ASN A 42 6.44 14.42 -13.31
CA ASN A 42 5.99 15.24 -12.17
C ASN A 42 5.12 16.45 -12.58
N GLN A 43 4.28 16.30 -13.60
CA GLN A 43 3.35 17.33 -14.06
C GLN A 43 1.93 16.80 -14.21
N ALA A 44 0.97 17.73 -14.15
CA ALA A 44 -0.40 17.52 -14.58
C ALA A 44 -0.66 18.33 -15.86
N CYS A 45 -1.10 17.67 -16.92
CA CYS A 45 -1.35 18.29 -18.22
C CYS A 45 -2.80 18.06 -18.66
N THR A 46 -3.39 19.02 -19.34
CA THR A 46 -4.75 18.92 -19.88
C THR A 46 -4.71 18.94 -21.40
N VAL A 47 -5.37 17.98 -22.04
CA VAL A 47 -5.55 17.91 -23.48
C VAL A 47 -7.04 18.08 -23.81
N ASP A 48 -7.35 19.04 -24.68
CA ASP A 48 -8.71 19.23 -25.18
C ASP A 48 -8.97 18.29 -26.37
N VAL A 49 -10.07 17.54 -26.30
CA VAL A 49 -10.57 16.65 -27.36
C VAL A 49 -11.84 17.28 -27.94
N SER A 50 -11.67 18.14 -28.95
CA SER A 50 -12.74 19.04 -29.41
C SER A 50 -13.39 18.67 -30.75
N ASP A 51 -12.89 17.64 -31.44
CA ASP A 51 -13.41 17.26 -32.76
C ASP A 51 -13.39 15.74 -33.00
N LEU A 52 -13.99 15.35 -34.13
CA LEU A 52 -14.11 13.95 -34.57
C LEU A 52 -12.82 13.39 -35.17
N PHE A 53 -11.77 14.20 -35.31
CA PHE A 53 -10.49 13.85 -35.94
C PHE A 53 -9.37 13.60 -34.92
N PHE A 54 -9.67 13.67 -33.61
CA PHE A 54 -8.70 13.33 -32.58
C PHE A 54 -8.29 11.87 -32.70
N ASN A 55 -7.01 11.63 -32.94
CA ASN A 55 -6.43 10.31 -33.07
C ASN A 55 -4.98 10.37 -32.60
N GLU A 56 -4.78 10.18 -31.31
CA GLU A 56 -3.46 10.20 -30.68
C GLU A 56 -3.21 8.89 -29.94
N THR A 57 -1.98 8.42 -30.02
CA THR A 57 -1.51 7.25 -29.27
C THR A 57 -0.54 7.72 -28.21
N PHE A 58 -1.00 7.74 -26.97
CA PHE A 58 -0.20 8.08 -25.79
C PHE A 58 0.77 6.94 -25.46
N VAL A 59 2.01 7.30 -25.21
CA VAL A 59 3.14 6.42 -24.91
C VAL A 59 3.75 6.91 -23.60
N ALA A 60 3.90 6.02 -22.63
CA ALA A 60 4.61 6.33 -21.41
C ALA A 60 6.12 6.47 -21.68
N ASP A 61 6.74 7.47 -21.09
CA ASP A 61 8.17 7.80 -21.27
C ASP A 61 8.89 7.64 -19.91
N PRO A 62 9.36 6.44 -19.56
CA PRO A 62 9.98 6.18 -18.27
C PRO A 62 11.32 6.92 -18.12
N ALA A 63 11.63 7.36 -16.91
CA ALA A 63 12.95 7.84 -16.55
C ALA A 63 14.00 6.70 -16.68
N PRO A 64 15.31 7.04 -16.81
CA PRO A 64 16.35 6.02 -16.87
C PRO A 64 16.27 5.04 -15.69
N GLY A 65 16.32 3.74 -16.00
CA GLY A 65 16.22 2.66 -15.01
C GLY A 65 14.79 2.25 -14.64
N TRP A 66 13.76 2.97 -15.09
CA TRP A 66 12.36 2.63 -14.88
C TRP A 66 11.74 1.96 -16.11
N GLN A 67 10.68 1.17 -15.91
CA GLN A 67 9.92 0.53 -16.97
C GLN A 67 8.44 0.89 -16.86
N PHE A 68 7.79 1.17 -17.99
CA PHE A 68 6.33 1.28 -18.02
C PHE A 68 5.69 -0.08 -17.75
N ALA A 69 4.90 -0.18 -16.68
CA ALA A 69 4.16 -1.38 -16.36
C ALA A 69 2.79 -1.40 -17.05
N ARG A 70 2.00 -0.34 -16.82
CA ARG A 70 0.62 -0.23 -17.31
C ARG A 70 0.05 1.17 -17.06
N TRP A 71 -1.09 1.46 -17.68
CA TRP A 71 -1.89 2.62 -17.30
C TRP A 71 -2.68 2.33 -16.02
N ASN A 72 -2.74 3.29 -15.12
CA ASN A 72 -3.47 3.19 -13.86
C ASN A 72 -4.97 2.97 -14.11
N LYS A 73 -5.55 2.00 -13.39
CA LYS A 73 -6.97 1.69 -13.47
C LYS A 73 -7.74 2.51 -12.45
N ARG A 74 -8.59 3.43 -12.92
CA ARG A 74 -9.49 4.24 -12.10
C ARG A 74 -10.81 4.53 -12.81
N HIS A 75 -11.80 5.02 -12.07
CA HIS A 75 -13.02 5.56 -12.67
C HIS A 75 -12.67 6.68 -13.67
N MET A 76 -13.27 6.63 -14.86
CA MET A 76 -12.95 7.51 -16.00
C MET A 76 -11.48 7.45 -16.45
N GLY A 77 -10.72 6.43 -16.04
CA GLY A 77 -9.35 6.19 -16.46
C GLY A 77 -9.30 5.56 -17.85
N LEU A 78 -8.51 6.15 -18.74
CA LEU A 78 -8.27 5.63 -20.09
C LEU A 78 -7.25 4.50 -20.04
N CYS A 79 -7.53 3.42 -20.76
CA CYS A 79 -6.62 2.28 -20.95
C CYS A 79 -6.17 1.57 -19.65
N GLY A 80 -6.87 1.79 -18.53
CA GLY A 80 -6.50 1.26 -17.22
C GLY A 80 -6.28 -0.26 -17.23
N GLY A 81 -5.14 -0.71 -16.71
CA GLY A 81 -4.71 -2.10 -16.68
C GLY A 81 -3.92 -2.56 -17.91
N ASN A 82 -3.95 -1.81 -19.03
CA ASN A 82 -3.21 -2.17 -20.23
C ASN A 82 -1.73 -1.78 -20.12
N SER A 83 -0.85 -2.67 -20.55
CA SER A 83 0.61 -2.48 -20.63
C SER A 83 1.10 -1.98 -22.00
N THR A 84 0.19 -1.63 -22.91
CA THR A 84 0.50 -1.13 -24.25
C THR A 84 0.20 0.36 -24.36
N PRO A 85 0.77 1.07 -25.37
CA PRO A 85 0.37 2.44 -25.68
C PRO A 85 -1.15 2.61 -25.75
N CYS A 86 -1.65 3.75 -25.29
CA CYS A 86 -3.07 4.06 -25.19
C CYS A 86 -3.52 4.89 -26.39
N THR A 87 -4.22 4.28 -27.34
CA THR A 87 -4.77 4.99 -28.50
C THR A 87 -6.18 5.50 -28.20
N ILE A 88 -6.36 6.81 -28.34
CA ILE A 88 -7.66 7.48 -28.25
C ILE A 88 -8.01 8.02 -29.62
N ASN A 89 -9.12 7.52 -30.16
CA ASN A 89 -9.57 7.83 -31.51
C ASN A 89 -11.08 8.14 -31.51
N THR A 90 -11.44 9.32 -31.98
CA THR A 90 -12.84 9.78 -32.08
C THR A 90 -13.47 9.48 -33.45
N ALA A 91 -12.72 8.86 -34.37
CA ALA A 91 -13.26 8.47 -35.67
C ALA A 91 -14.45 7.50 -35.51
N GLY A 92 -15.56 7.81 -36.16
CA GLY A 92 -16.81 7.04 -36.07
C GLY A 92 -17.81 7.56 -35.05
N PHE A 93 -17.52 8.66 -34.35
CA PHE A 93 -18.49 9.36 -33.50
C PHE A 93 -19.54 10.13 -34.32
N GLU A 94 -19.29 10.36 -35.62
CA GLU A 94 -20.18 11.08 -36.52
C GLU A 94 -21.59 10.44 -36.57
N GLY A 95 -22.61 11.24 -36.25
CA GLY A 95 -24.01 10.80 -36.27
C GLY A 95 -24.47 10.06 -35.01
N ASN A 96 -23.64 10.01 -33.96
CA ASN A 96 -24.02 9.55 -32.62
C ASN A 96 -24.17 10.75 -31.68
N GLU A 97 -25.42 11.16 -31.43
CA GLU A 97 -25.75 12.35 -30.63
C GLU A 97 -25.15 12.32 -29.22
N ASP A 98 -25.07 11.15 -28.58
CA ASP A 98 -24.54 11.02 -27.21
C ASP A 98 -23.01 11.19 -27.17
N LEU A 99 -22.29 10.64 -28.16
CA LEU A 99 -20.84 10.76 -28.24
C LEU A 99 -20.40 12.15 -28.70
N GLU A 100 -21.13 12.76 -29.64
CA GLU A 100 -20.90 14.15 -30.04
C GLU A 100 -21.22 15.14 -28.90
N ALA A 101 -22.27 14.87 -28.11
CA ALA A 101 -22.58 15.65 -26.92
C ALA A 101 -21.48 15.52 -25.85
N ALA A 102 -20.94 14.33 -25.64
CA ALA A 102 -19.83 14.11 -24.72
C ALA A 102 -18.54 14.85 -25.16
N LEU A 103 -18.24 14.88 -26.46
CA LEU A 103 -17.11 15.67 -27.00
C LEU A 103 -17.31 17.18 -26.81
N ALA A 104 -18.56 17.65 -26.85
CA ALA A 104 -18.90 19.06 -26.65
C ALA A 104 -19.11 19.45 -25.18
N ASP A 105 -18.96 18.52 -24.22
CA ASP A 105 -19.14 18.78 -22.80
C ASP A 105 -17.79 19.06 -22.10
N PRO A 106 -17.53 20.31 -21.67
CA PRO A 106 -16.29 20.67 -20.98
C PRO A 106 -16.18 20.12 -19.56
N THR A 107 -17.26 19.51 -19.04
CA THR A 107 -17.29 18.83 -17.74
C THR A 107 -16.97 17.34 -17.84
N SER A 108 -16.91 16.80 -19.06
CA SER A 108 -16.45 15.44 -19.31
C SER A 108 -14.92 15.38 -19.20
N ILE A 109 -14.43 14.79 -18.11
CA ILE A 109 -13.00 14.61 -17.84
C ILE A 109 -12.69 13.13 -17.76
N THR A 110 -11.68 12.72 -18.53
CA THR A 110 -11.07 11.39 -18.48
C THR A 110 -9.63 11.51 -18.01
N TYR A 111 -9.10 10.46 -17.38
CA TYR A 111 -7.80 10.50 -16.73
C TYR A 111 -6.83 9.52 -17.40
N LEU A 112 -5.56 9.90 -17.50
CA LEU A 112 -4.49 9.05 -17.99
C LEU A 112 -3.27 9.18 -17.07
N LYS A 113 -2.87 8.09 -16.43
CA LYS A 113 -1.71 8.06 -15.54
C LYS A 113 -0.88 6.80 -15.79
N PRO A 114 0.41 6.90 -16.17
CA PRO A 114 1.26 5.73 -16.29
C PRO A 114 1.70 5.25 -14.90
N GLU A 115 1.87 3.94 -14.76
CA GLU A 115 2.56 3.30 -13.65
C GLU A 115 3.94 2.83 -14.13
N PHE A 116 4.98 3.21 -13.39
CA PHE A 116 6.36 2.81 -13.66
C PHE A 116 6.85 1.89 -12.55
N VAL A 117 7.67 0.92 -12.94
CA VAL A 117 8.23 -0.09 -12.03
C VAL A 117 9.73 -0.17 -12.21
N VAL A 118 10.42 -0.59 -11.15
CA VAL A 118 11.84 -0.94 -11.21
C VAL A 118 11.94 -2.36 -11.82
N PRO A 119 12.52 -2.53 -13.03
CA PRO A 119 12.62 -3.83 -13.66
C PRO A 119 13.57 -4.73 -12.86
N ARG A 120 13.03 -5.73 -12.17
CA ARG A 120 13.82 -6.59 -11.28
C ARG A 120 13.37 -8.05 -11.26
N THR A 121 14.18 -8.93 -10.66
CA THR A 121 13.89 -10.37 -10.64
C THR A 121 14.43 -11.10 -9.41
N THR A 122 13.63 -12.05 -8.91
CA THR A 122 13.99 -12.99 -7.85
C THR A 122 14.53 -14.32 -8.39
N SER A 123 14.45 -14.58 -9.70
CA SER A 123 14.80 -15.87 -10.31
C SER A 123 16.28 -16.27 -10.19
N GLY A 124 17.17 -15.33 -9.85
CA GLY A 124 18.59 -15.57 -9.60
C GLY A 124 18.94 -15.79 -8.13
N ILE A 125 17.98 -15.69 -7.22
CA ILE A 125 18.20 -15.81 -5.77
C ILE A 125 18.27 -17.28 -5.38
N ALA A 126 19.42 -17.67 -4.82
CA ALA A 126 19.64 -19.01 -4.28
C ALA A 126 20.23 -18.93 -2.88
N LEU A 127 19.76 -19.81 -2.00
CA LEU A 127 20.37 -20.03 -0.69
C LEU A 127 21.81 -20.52 -0.90
N ALA A 128 22.77 -19.77 -0.36
CA ALA A 128 24.18 -19.99 -0.54
C ALA A 128 24.86 -20.53 0.73
N ASP A 129 24.38 -20.14 1.92
CA ASP A 129 24.87 -20.64 3.20
C ASP A 129 23.80 -20.50 4.29
N GLN A 130 23.96 -21.23 5.39
CA GLN A 130 23.11 -21.13 6.58
C GLN A 130 23.94 -21.33 7.85
N ALA A 131 23.57 -20.64 8.92
CA ALA A 131 24.16 -20.89 10.22
C ALA A 131 23.22 -20.55 11.36
N THR A 132 23.41 -21.23 12.49
CA THR A 132 22.76 -20.89 13.76
C THR A 132 23.79 -20.28 14.70
N THR A 133 23.43 -19.18 15.35
CA THR A 133 24.26 -18.55 16.39
C THR A 133 23.47 -18.32 17.67
N SER A 134 24.13 -18.37 18.81
CA SER A 134 23.52 -18.10 20.12
C SER A 134 24.08 -16.81 20.72
N ARG A 135 23.21 -15.85 21.03
CA ARG A 135 23.58 -14.56 21.63
C ARG A 135 22.51 -14.07 22.59
N ALA A 136 22.95 -13.49 23.71
CA ALA A 136 22.07 -12.93 24.75
C ALA A 136 20.95 -13.89 25.22
N GLY A 137 21.20 -15.21 25.18
CA GLY A 137 20.21 -16.24 25.55
C GLY A 137 19.19 -16.58 24.46
N MET A 138 19.36 -16.05 23.24
CA MET A 138 18.55 -16.36 22.06
C MET A 138 19.38 -17.13 21.03
N ASN A 139 18.73 -18.06 20.32
CA ASN A 139 19.27 -18.68 19.11
C ASN A 139 18.72 -17.96 17.89
N PHE A 140 19.58 -17.70 16.91
CA PHE A 140 19.22 -17.06 15.66
C PHE A 140 19.64 -17.95 14.50
N ASP A 141 18.68 -18.28 13.66
CA ASP A 141 18.93 -18.93 12.39
C ASP A 141 19.12 -17.87 11.31
N MET A 142 20.23 -17.98 10.58
CA MET A 142 20.63 -17.08 9.52
C MET A 142 20.62 -17.82 8.20
N ASP A 143 19.89 -17.26 7.24
CA ASP A 143 19.84 -17.74 5.86
C ASP A 143 20.54 -16.73 4.96
N PHE A 144 21.59 -17.17 4.28
CA PHE A 144 22.38 -16.30 3.40
C PHE A 144 22.15 -16.66 1.95
N TYR A 145 21.81 -15.64 1.17
CA TYR A 145 21.40 -15.78 -0.22
C TYR A 145 22.33 -15.00 -1.12
N ARG A 146 22.50 -15.53 -2.33
CA ARG A 146 23.17 -14.87 -3.44
C ARG A 146 22.18 -14.68 -4.58
N ASN A 147 22.15 -13.50 -5.17
CA ASN A 147 21.37 -13.20 -6.36
C ASN A 147 22.27 -13.12 -7.59
N SER A 148 22.36 -14.20 -8.36
CA SER A 148 23.21 -14.24 -9.56
C SER A 148 22.66 -13.44 -10.75
N ALA A 149 21.50 -12.79 -10.61
CA ALA A 149 20.97 -11.88 -11.62
C ALA A 149 21.70 -10.53 -11.65
N TYR A 150 22.35 -10.14 -10.54
CA TYR A 150 23.02 -8.85 -10.39
C TYR A 150 24.47 -9.05 -9.93
N GLY A 151 25.41 -8.63 -10.78
CA GLY A 151 26.83 -8.64 -10.46
C GLY A 151 27.24 -7.42 -9.63
N CYS A 152 28.28 -7.57 -8.81
CA CYS A 152 28.91 -6.46 -8.10
C CYS A 152 29.83 -5.65 -9.02
N GLY A 153 30.11 -4.42 -8.61
CA GLY A 153 30.87 -3.44 -9.39
C GLY A 153 32.25 -3.94 -9.84
N LEU A 154 32.90 -4.80 -9.08
CA LEU A 154 34.16 -5.46 -9.43
C LEU A 154 34.02 -6.97 -9.61
N SER A 155 33.50 -7.69 -8.61
CA SER A 155 33.42 -9.15 -8.70
C SER A 155 32.42 -9.77 -7.74
N GLY A 156 31.88 -10.92 -8.15
CA GLY A 156 30.83 -11.62 -7.41
C GLY A 156 29.45 -11.04 -7.69
N ASN A 157 28.49 -11.33 -6.81
CA ASN A 157 27.08 -10.98 -7.00
C ASN A 157 26.50 -10.35 -5.74
N TYR A 158 25.35 -9.71 -5.90
CA TYR A 158 24.58 -9.21 -4.76
C TYR A 158 24.19 -10.34 -3.81
N THR A 159 24.29 -10.08 -2.51
CA THR A 159 23.98 -11.02 -1.45
C THR A 159 23.09 -10.37 -0.39
N PHE A 160 22.39 -11.20 0.36
CA PHE A 160 21.65 -10.74 1.53
C PHE A 160 21.55 -11.84 2.58
N MET A 161 21.32 -11.45 3.81
CA MET A 161 21.16 -12.35 4.94
C MET A 161 19.83 -12.09 5.63
N VAL A 162 19.07 -13.15 5.86
CA VAL A 162 17.87 -13.15 6.69
C VAL A 162 18.23 -13.67 8.06
N PHE A 163 18.05 -12.86 9.10
CA PHE A 163 18.12 -13.27 10.49
C PHE A 163 16.69 -13.50 10.98
N ASN A 164 16.35 -14.76 11.25
CA ASN A 164 15.05 -15.12 11.76
C ASN A 164 14.84 -14.64 13.21
N PRO A 165 13.58 -14.51 13.67
CA PRO A 165 13.27 -14.10 15.04
C PRO A 165 14.01 -14.94 16.08
N GLY A 166 14.44 -14.31 17.18
CA GLY A 166 15.18 -15.00 18.23
C GLY A 166 14.38 -16.15 18.86
N ASN A 167 14.97 -17.35 18.87
CA ASN A 167 14.35 -18.63 19.25
C ASN A 167 13.14 -19.05 18.37
N GLY A 168 12.89 -18.35 17.27
CA GLY A 168 11.92 -18.72 16.24
C GLY A 168 12.59 -19.38 15.03
N SER A 169 11.84 -19.44 13.93
CA SER A 169 12.22 -20.10 12.68
C SER A 169 11.78 -19.29 11.45
N ALA A 170 12.13 -19.77 10.26
CA ALA A 170 11.70 -19.20 8.98
C ALA A 170 10.18 -19.23 8.79
N ASP A 171 9.49 -20.23 9.37
CA ASP A 171 8.05 -20.43 9.22
C ASP A 171 7.21 -19.52 10.14
N ASP A 172 7.83 -18.86 11.12
CA ASP A 172 7.12 -18.00 12.06
C ASP A 172 6.74 -16.67 11.40
N GLU A 173 5.50 -16.22 11.61
CA GLU A 173 5.09 -14.89 11.18
C GLU A 173 5.73 -13.81 12.05
N ALA A 174 6.38 -12.83 11.40
CA ALA A 174 7.10 -11.77 12.09
C ALA A 174 7.13 -10.46 11.29
N PRO A 175 7.28 -9.30 11.94
CA PRO A 175 7.54 -8.05 11.23
C PRO A 175 8.95 -8.08 10.63
N LEU A 176 9.10 -7.55 9.42
CA LEU A 176 10.36 -7.48 8.68
C LEU A 176 11.03 -6.12 8.90
N TRP A 177 12.30 -6.16 9.30
CA TRP A 177 13.20 -5.02 9.42
C TRP A 177 14.28 -5.09 8.35
N VAL A 178 14.11 -4.32 7.27
CA VAL A 178 15.06 -4.23 6.17
C VAL A 178 16.18 -3.26 6.57
N TYR A 179 17.39 -3.77 6.73
CA TYR A 179 18.55 -3.01 7.17
C TYR A 179 19.57 -2.81 6.04
N LEU A 180 19.79 -1.54 5.68
CA LEU A 180 20.80 -1.11 4.71
C LEU A 180 21.98 -0.51 5.47
N HIS A 181 23.13 -1.16 5.41
CA HIS A 181 24.28 -0.75 6.23
C HIS A 181 25.03 0.46 5.66
N GLY A 182 25.71 1.18 6.55
CA GLY A 182 26.63 2.24 6.15
C GLY A 182 27.88 1.71 5.46
N GLY A 183 28.41 2.50 4.53
CA GLY A 183 29.56 2.14 3.71
C GLY A 183 30.15 3.30 2.92
N GLY A 184 29.40 4.36 2.67
CA GLY A 184 29.84 5.50 1.86
C GLY A 184 29.40 5.35 0.40
N VAL A 185 29.98 6.17 -0.46
CA VAL A 185 29.87 6.05 -1.92
C VAL A 185 31.27 6.19 -2.52
N GLY A 186 31.52 5.56 -3.65
CA GLY A 186 32.74 5.79 -4.41
C GLY A 186 32.57 5.59 -5.90
N HIS A 187 33.48 6.15 -6.70
CA HIS A 187 33.44 6.13 -8.15
C HIS A 187 34.86 5.99 -8.72
N PHE A 188 34.93 5.62 -10.00
CA PHE A 188 36.16 5.67 -10.78
C PHE A 188 36.23 7.00 -11.54
N ASP A 189 37.45 7.51 -11.76
CA ASP A 189 37.72 8.56 -12.75
C ASP A 189 38.10 7.96 -14.11
N ASP A 190 38.21 8.81 -15.14
CA ASP A 190 38.57 8.43 -16.51
C ASP A 190 40.01 7.91 -16.66
N GLN A 191 40.83 7.98 -15.60
CA GLN A 191 42.14 7.35 -15.54
C GLN A 191 42.14 6.00 -14.79
N GLY A 192 40.97 5.55 -14.31
CA GLY A 192 40.78 4.31 -13.57
C GLY A 192 41.20 4.38 -12.11
N ASN A 193 41.42 5.57 -11.55
CA ASN A 193 41.61 5.75 -10.11
C ASN A 193 40.27 5.67 -9.39
N TYR A 194 40.27 5.16 -8.17
CA TYR A 194 39.06 5.04 -7.37
C TYR A 194 39.07 6.05 -6.22
N TYR A 195 37.97 6.80 -6.08
CA TYR A 195 37.77 7.72 -4.97
C TYR A 195 36.52 7.36 -4.19
N ALA A 196 36.62 7.49 -2.87
CA ALA A 196 35.55 7.24 -1.92
C ALA A 196 35.74 8.09 -0.67
N VAL A 197 35.32 7.56 0.49
CA VAL A 197 35.44 8.22 1.78
C VAL A 197 36.51 7.54 2.64
N ASN A 198 37.09 8.30 3.56
CA ASN A 198 38.13 7.87 4.49
C ASN A 198 39.27 7.14 3.77
N ASN A 199 39.66 5.96 4.25
CA ASN A 199 40.72 5.13 3.69
C ASN A 199 40.19 4.01 2.77
N GLN A 200 38.95 4.13 2.28
CA GLN A 200 38.35 3.10 1.45
C GLN A 200 38.99 3.02 0.06
N THR A 201 38.91 1.85 -0.53
CA THR A 201 39.48 1.51 -1.83
C THR A 201 38.41 0.89 -2.72
N ALA A 202 38.74 0.66 -4.00
CA ALA A 202 37.86 0.00 -4.95
C ALA A 202 37.33 -1.35 -4.42
N SER A 203 38.09 -2.07 -3.60
CA SER A 203 37.70 -3.38 -3.05
C SER A 203 36.87 -3.30 -1.75
N THR A 204 36.51 -2.11 -1.25
CA THR A 204 35.81 -2.03 0.06
C THR A 204 34.35 -2.47 -0.05
N TRP A 205 33.62 -1.97 -1.07
CA TRP A 205 32.18 -2.26 -1.25
C TRP A 205 31.78 -2.47 -2.72
N ASN A 206 32.74 -2.77 -3.61
CA ASN A 206 32.45 -3.17 -5.01
C ASN A 206 32.61 -4.69 -5.25
N GLU A 207 32.92 -5.46 -4.21
CA GLU A 207 33.02 -6.91 -4.29
C GLU A 207 31.88 -7.55 -3.51
N GLU A 208 31.54 -8.79 -3.85
CA GLU A 208 30.53 -9.56 -3.13
C GLU A 208 30.85 -9.63 -1.63
N GLU A 209 29.89 -9.18 -0.82
CA GLU A 209 29.95 -9.35 0.62
C GLU A 209 29.56 -10.78 0.98
N THR A 210 30.48 -11.48 1.63
CA THR A 210 30.28 -12.87 2.02
C THR A 210 29.36 -12.98 3.23
N PHE A 211 28.97 -14.21 3.59
CA PHE A 211 28.30 -14.51 4.85
C PHE A 211 28.97 -13.82 6.05
N LEU A 212 30.30 -13.95 6.15
CA LEU A 212 31.07 -13.41 7.27
C LEU A 212 31.11 -11.87 7.24
N ASP A 213 31.07 -11.26 6.07
CA ASP A 213 31.08 -9.80 5.94
C ASP A 213 29.76 -9.21 6.43
N LEU A 214 28.62 -9.74 5.97
CA LEU A 214 27.29 -9.28 6.43
C LEU A 214 27.05 -9.60 7.91
N GLN A 215 27.48 -10.78 8.37
CA GLN A 215 27.43 -11.12 9.79
C GLN A 215 28.24 -10.11 10.60
N ARG A 216 29.49 -9.86 10.22
CA ARG A 216 30.36 -8.90 10.91
C ARG A 216 29.80 -7.48 10.88
N THR A 217 29.24 -7.06 9.75
CA THR A 217 28.56 -5.77 9.58
C THR A 217 27.47 -5.60 10.63
N LEU A 218 26.65 -6.61 10.87
CA LEU A 218 25.65 -6.54 11.94
C LEU A 218 26.31 -6.57 13.32
N GLU A 219 27.26 -7.49 13.55
CA GLU A 219 27.87 -7.70 14.87
C GLU A 219 28.55 -6.45 15.43
N VAL A 220 29.32 -5.71 14.62
CA VAL A 220 30.02 -4.49 15.06
C VAL A 220 29.08 -3.33 15.36
N ARG A 221 27.81 -3.41 14.94
CA ARG A 221 26.79 -2.38 15.16
C ARG A 221 25.91 -2.66 16.38
N ILE A 222 25.89 -3.90 16.86
CA ILE A 222 25.11 -4.29 18.03
C ILE A 222 26.00 -4.62 19.24
N ILE A 223 27.33 -4.67 19.06
CA ILE A 223 28.29 -4.90 20.14
C ILE A 223 29.35 -3.80 20.18
N GLU A 224 29.56 -3.27 21.39
CA GLU A 224 30.69 -2.41 21.75
C GLU A 224 31.36 -2.98 23.00
N ASP A 225 32.69 -3.09 23.00
CA ASP A 225 33.48 -3.64 24.11
C ASP A 225 32.99 -5.00 24.66
N GLY A 226 32.44 -5.84 23.78
CA GLY A 226 31.91 -7.16 24.13
C GLY A 226 30.56 -7.13 24.86
N GLN A 227 29.91 -5.97 24.95
CA GLN A 227 28.55 -5.80 25.48
C GLN A 227 27.59 -5.46 24.34
N VAL A 228 26.35 -5.92 24.48
CA VAL A 228 25.27 -5.55 23.56
C VAL A 228 24.89 -4.09 23.80
N ILE A 229 24.86 -3.29 22.73
CA ILE A 229 24.51 -1.88 22.77
C ILE A 229 22.99 -1.74 22.75
N ASN A 230 22.42 -0.92 23.62
CA ASN A 230 21.00 -0.60 23.56
C ASN A 230 20.74 0.44 22.45
N ASN A 231 20.56 -0.05 21.22
CA ASN A 231 20.30 0.75 20.03
C ASN A 231 19.13 0.18 19.20
N THR A 232 18.73 0.88 18.14
CA THR A 232 17.56 0.53 17.32
C THR A 232 17.62 -0.91 16.80
N LEU A 233 18.75 -1.33 16.22
CA LEU A 233 18.90 -2.69 15.69
C LEU A 233 18.77 -3.75 16.77
N THR A 234 19.44 -3.55 17.91
CA THR A 234 19.37 -4.49 19.03
C THR A 234 17.95 -4.61 19.56
N ARG A 235 17.21 -3.49 19.65
CA ARG A 235 15.81 -3.52 20.11
C ARG A 235 14.93 -4.32 19.15
N ARG A 236 15.06 -4.12 17.83
CA ARG A 236 14.28 -4.89 16.84
C ARG A 236 14.54 -6.39 16.93
N ILE A 237 15.81 -6.77 17.09
CA ILE A 237 16.21 -8.17 17.31
C ILE A 237 15.54 -8.73 18.58
N GLN A 238 15.54 -7.99 19.68
CA GLN A 238 14.94 -8.40 20.97
C GLN A 238 13.42 -8.45 20.94
N GLU A 239 12.78 -7.65 20.09
CA GLU A 239 11.33 -7.59 19.88
C GLU A 239 10.81 -8.68 18.94
N GLY A 240 11.70 -9.50 18.36
CA GLY A 240 11.31 -10.60 17.48
C GLY A 240 11.11 -10.21 16.03
N TYR A 241 11.65 -9.07 15.57
CA TYR A 241 11.67 -8.75 14.15
C TYR A 241 12.58 -9.72 13.40
N ARG A 242 12.16 -10.08 12.19
CA ARG A 242 13.05 -10.70 11.19
C ARG A 242 13.89 -9.59 10.57
N LEU A 243 15.21 -9.72 10.58
CA LEU A 243 16.10 -8.73 9.95
C LEU A 243 16.52 -9.22 8.56
N LEU A 244 16.35 -8.36 7.55
CA LEU A 244 16.94 -8.53 6.23
C LEU A 244 18.13 -7.59 6.12
N VAL A 245 19.35 -8.12 6.07
CA VAL A 245 20.59 -7.35 5.88
C VAL A 245 21.06 -7.52 4.44
N VAL A 246 21.13 -6.44 3.68
CA VAL A 246 21.48 -6.47 2.25
C VAL A 246 22.91 -5.97 2.00
N SER A 247 23.61 -6.60 1.05
CA SER A 247 24.92 -6.14 0.59
C SER A 247 24.82 -4.85 -0.21
N MET A 248 25.81 -3.97 -0.07
CA MET A 248 25.95 -2.79 -0.92
C MET A 248 26.48 -3.15 -2.31
N CYS A 249 27.52 -3.98 -2.38
CA CYS A 249 28.08 -4.67 -3.57
C CYS A 249 28.52 -3.79 -4.78
N ASP A 250 27.94 -2.61 -5.01
CA ASP A 250 28.37 -1.63 -6.03
C ASP A 250 28.93 -0.34 -5.44
N HIS A 251 28.91 -0.16 -4.11
CA HIS A 251 29.28 1.09 -3.43
C HIS A 251 28.49 2.33 -3.95
N ASP A 252 27.18 2.18 -4.11
CA ASP A 252 26.29 3.06 -4.86
C ASP A 252 25.11 3.61 -4.03
N LEU A 253 25.23 3.61 -2.70
CA LEU A 253 24.12 3.99 -1.82
C LEU A 253 22.86 3.12 -2.01
N TYR A 254 22.97 1.89 -2.54
CA TYR A 254 21.84 1.01 -2.86
C TYR A 254 20.86 1.58 -3.89
N SER A 255 21.30 2.49 -4.76
CA SER A 255 20.40 3.38 -5.51
C SER A 255 20.42 3.15 -7.03
N GLY A 256 21.40 2.42 -7.56
CA GLY A 256 21.50 2.16 -8.99
C GLY A 256 20.34 1.32 -9.53
N LEU A 257 19.81 1.73 -10.67
CA LEU A 257 18.70 1.10 -11.39
C LEU A 257 19.16 0.53 -12.74
N GLY A 258 20.24 -0.26 -12.73
CA GLY A 258 20.91 -0.74 -13.95
C GLY A 258 21.65 0.40 -14.65
N THR A 259 22.12 1.37 -13.87
CA THR A 259 22.81 2.56 -14.39
C THR A 259 24.21 2.17 -14.86
N PRO A 260 24.69 2.59 -16.05
CA PRO A 260 26.05 2.30 -16.47
C PRO A 260 27.08 2.74 -15.43
N TYR A 261 27.97 1.84 -15.03
CA TYR A 261 29.04 2.18 -14.09
C TYR A 261 30.21 2.79 -14.87
N THR A 262 30.14 4.11 -15.09
CA THR A 262 31.15 4.88 -15.82
C THR A 262 32.55 4.66 -15.25
N ASP A 263 33.53 4.52 -16.16
CA ASP A 263 34.96 4.32 -15.88
C ASP A 263 35.32 3.10 -15.02
N ASN A 264 34.37 2.19 -14.81
CA ASN A 264 34.62 0.93 -14.14
C ASN A 264 35.60 0.04 -14.94
N PRO A 265 36.55 -0.65 -14.28
CA PRO A 265 37.49 -1.55 -14.97
C PRO A 265 36.81 -2.73 -15.70
N ASN A 266 35.59 -3.09 -15.32
CA ASN A 266 34.76 -4.06 -16.01
C ASN A 266 33.94 -3.37 -17.11
N SER A 267 34.30 -3.63 -18.37
CA SER A 267 33.59 -3.09 -19.53
C SER A 267 32.10 -3.45 -19.51
N GLY A 268 31.23 -2.44 -19.56
CA GLY A 268 29.78 -2.62 -19.59
C GLY A 268 29.17 -3.00 -18.23
N ALA A 269 29.89 -2.77 -17.13
CA ALA A 269 29.33 -2.90 -15.79
C ALA A 269 28.16 -1.94 -15.58
N GLU A 270 27.19 -2.39 -14.79
CA GLU A 270 26.02 -1.63 -14.38
C GLU A 270 25.97 -1.58 -12.85
N VAL A 271 25.29 -0.57 -12.33
CA VAL A 271 25.03 -0.36 -10.91
C VAL A 271 23.59 -0.77 -10.61
N ASN A 272 23.41 -1.78 -9.76
CA ASN A 272 22.15 -2.52 -9.59
C ASN A 272 21.65 -2.53 -8.14
N GLY A 273 22.17 -1.66 -7.27
CA GLY A 273 21.88 -1.67 -5.84
C GLY A 273 20.40 -1.64 -5.50
N MET A 274 19.60 -0.85 -6.23
CA MET A 274 18.16 -0.76 -5.98
C MET A 274 17.43 -2.03 -6.45
N GLN A 275 17.73 -2.50 -7.68
CA GLN A 275 17.11 -3.70 -8.22
C GLN A 275 17.39 -4.94 -7.35
N ALA A 276 18.62 -5.07 -6.88
CA ALA A 276 19.03 -6.17 -6.01
C ALA A 276 18.37 -6.08 -4.63
N THR A 277 18.34 -4.88 -4.02
CA THR A 277 17.71 -4.66 -2.71
C THR A 277 16.21 -4.91 -2.75
N MET A 278 15.50 -4.37 -3.74
CA MET A 278 14.07 -4.65 -3.91
C MET A 278 13.80 -6.13 -4.18
N SER A 279 14.64 -6.80 -4.98
CA SER A 279 14.51 -8.25 -5.22
C SER A 279 14.71 -9.07 -3.94
N ALA A 280 15.61 -8.64 -3.05
CA ALA A 280 15.79 -9.28 -1.74
C ALA A 280 14.53 -9.11 -0.86
N VAL A 281 13.94 -7.92 -0.83
CA VAL A 281 12.67 -7.69 -0.11
C VAL A 281 11.55 -8.54 -0.70
N ASP A 282 11.35 -8.50 -2.02
CA ASP A 282 10.32 -9.30 -2.71
C ASP A 282 10.48 -10.81 -2.42
N TYR A 283 11.73 -11.30 -2.43
CA TYR A 283 12.01 -12.69 -2.10
C TYR A 283 11.67 -13.01 -0.65
N VAL A 284 12.05 -12.15 0.30
CA VAL A 284 11.78 -12.40 1.71
C VAL A 284 10.27 -12.38 1.99
N VAL A 285 9.54 -11.36 1.54
CA VAL A 285 8.09 -11.29 1.79
C VAL A 285 7.30 -12.41 1.12
N ALA A 286 7.81 -12.97 0.01
CA ALA A 286 7.18 -14.10 -0.67
C ALA A 286 7.49 -15.46 -0.03
N ASN A 287 8.59 -15.60 0.71
CA ASN A 287 9.04 -16.88 1.28
C ASN A 287 8.95 -16.94 2.81
N TYR A 288 8.76 -15.80 3.48
CA TYR A 288 8.71 -15.69 4.93
C TYR A 288 7.43 -14.94 5.35
N PRO A 289 6.55 -15.53 6.17
CA PRO A 289 5.33 -14.86 6.62
C PRO A 289 5.66 -13.54 7.32
N THR A 290 5.11 -12.43 6.80
CA THR A 290 5.51 -11.06 7.13
C THR A 290 4.28 -10.20 7.44
N THR A 291 4.25 -9.57 8.62
CA THR A 291 3.13 -8.73 9.08
C THR A 291 3.28 -7.25 8.74
N GLN A 292 4.51 -6.75 8.84
CA GLN A 292 4.89 -5.35 8.66
C GLN A 292 6.23 -5.31 7.94
N VAL A 293 6.49 -4.24 7.21
CA VAL A 293 7.82 -3.98 6.62
C VAL A 293 8.28 -2.60 7.04
N TRP A 294 9.45 -2.55 7.69
CA TRP A 294 10.14 -1.33 8.07
C TRP A 294 11.49 -1.29 7.36
N ALA A 295 11.92 -0.10 6.95
CA ALA A 295 13.26 0.10 6.40
C ALA A 295 14.09 0.99 7.34
N HIS A 296 15.34 0.59 7.58
CA HIS A 296 16.28 1.36 8.38
C HIS A 296 17.63 1.32 7.70
N GLY A 297 18.30 2.46 7.64
CA GLY A 297 19.62 2.49 7.09
C GLY A 297 20.45 3.62 7.64
N THR A 298 21.74 3.38 7.66
CA THR A 298 22.71 4.25 8.33
C THR A 298 23.71 4.75 7.32
N SER A 299 24.09 6.03 7.37
CA SER A 299 25.05 6.61 6.42
C SER A 299 24.59 6.41 4.97
N ALA A 300 25.38 5.79 4.11
CA ALA A 300 24.97 5.41 2.75
C ALA A 300 23.65 4.63 2.68
N GLY A 301 23.41 3.73 3.65
CA GLY A 301 22.16 2.98 3.72
C GLY A 301 20.94 3.84 4.05
N SER A 302 21.12 5.04 4.61
CA SER A 302 20.02 5.98 4.84
C SER A 302 19.49 6.56 3.52
N SER A 303 20.38 6.95 2.60
CA SER A 303 19.99 7.30 1.23
C SER A 303 19.26 6.15 0.55
N GLY A 304 19.81 4.94 0.65
CA GLY A 304 19.18 3.73 0.12
C GLY A 304 17.82 3.44 0.76
N THR A 305 17.64 3.70 2.06
CA THR A 305 16.38 3.46 2.78
C THR A 305 15.26 4.36 2.28
N TYR A 306 15.55 5.65 2.08
CA TYR A 306 14.58 6.56 1.47
C TYR A 306 14.27 6.13 0.04
N ASN A 307 15.31 5.88 -0.78
CA ASN A 307 15.12 5.50 -2.18
C ASN A 307 14.36 4.17 -2.33
N LEU A 308 14.58 3.20 -1.44
CA LEU A 308 13.90 1.90 -1.42
C LEU A 308 12.41 2.06 -1.16
N ALA A 309 12.05 2.83 -0.12
CA ALA A 309 10.66 3.10 0.20
C ALA A 309 9.96 3.83 -0.96
N MET A 310 10.61 4.85 -1.54
CA MET A 310 10.05 5.56 -2.70
C MET A 310 9.92 4.67 -3.94
N SER A 311 10.84 3.72 -4.14
CA SER A 311 10.77 2.78 -5.26
C SER A 311 9.57 1.84 -5.16
N PHE A 312 9.26 1.34 -3.95
CA PHE A 312 8.06 0.53 -3.72
C PHE A 312 6.77 1.34 -3.81
N VAL A 313 6.78 2.61 -3.34
CA VAL A 313 5.64 3.54 -3.48
C VAL A 313 5.27 3.75 -4.94
N ALA A 314 6.25 3.87 -5.84
CA ALA A 314 5.99 4.01 -7.27
C ALA A 314 5.19 2.81 -7.85
N GLU A 315 5.26 1.65 -7.20
CA GLU A 315 4.55 0.42 -7.56
C GLU A 315 3.29 0.17 -6.71
N GLY A 316 2.89 1.15 -5.89
CA GLY A 316 1.71 1.07 -5.02
C GLY A 316 1.92 0.19 -3.78
N ILE A 317 3.16 -0.07 -3.39
CA ILE A 317 3.50 -0.84 -2.19
C ILE A 317 4.05 0.13 -1.14
N HIS A 318 3.36 0.27 -0.01
CA HIS A 318 3.72 1.23 1.02
C HIS A 318 4.30 0.48 2.22
N PHE A 319 5.52 0.80 2.61
CA PHE A 319 6.11 0.27 3.85
C PHE A 319 5.40 0.86 5.06
N THR A 320 5.45 0.14 6.19
CA THR A 320 4.89 0.59 7.47
C THR A 320 5.51 1.91 7.91
N GLY A 321 6.83 2.05 7.69
CA GLY A 321 7.57 3.27 7.90
C GLY A 321 9.07 3.06 7.64
N ALA A 322 9.82 4.15 7.67
CA ALA A 322 11.25 4.11 7.41
C ALA A 322 12.07 5.07 8.28
N VAL A 323 13.31 4.68 8.60
CA VAL A 323 14.25 5.42 9.45
C VAL A 323 15.55 5.64 8.70
N PRO A 324 15.67 6.71 7.89
CA PRO A 324 16.94 7.15 7.32
C PRO A 324 17.81 7.81 8.41
N ASP A 325 19.00 7.28 8.66
CA ASP A 325 19.98 7.83 9.59
C ASP A 325 21.21 8.48 8.93
N SER A 326 21.34 9.78 9.19
CA SER A 326 22.42 10.72 8.88
C SER A 326 22.41 11.26 7.46
N LEU A 327 22.70 10.44 6.45
CA LEU A 327 22.85 10.91 5.07
C LEU A 327 21.64 10.56 4.21
N PHE A 328 21.13 11.52 3.45
CA PHE A 328 20.08 11.33 2.45
C PHE A 328 20.32 12.26 1.25
N PRO A 329 19.69 12.01 0.08
CA PRO A 329 19.81 12.91 -1.06
C PRO A 329 19.24 14.28 -0.70
N THR A 330 20.04 15.33 -0.77
CA THR A 330 19.57 16.71 -0.54
C THR A 330 20.39 17.70 -1.37
N PRO A 331 19.77 18.74 -1.97
CA PRO A 331 20.50 19.81 -2.65
C PRO A 331 21.53 20.51 -1.76
N ARG A 332 21.32 20.49 -0.44
CA ARG A 332 22.19 21.14 0.54
C ARG A 332 23.52 20.40 0.75
N ALA A 333 23.64 19.16 0.28
CA ALA A 333 24.89 18.42 0.29
C ALA A 333 25.90 18.99 -0.73
N ILE A 334 25.42 19.51 -1.86
CA ILE A 334 26.26 19.99 -2.98
C ILE A 334 27.27 21.06 -2.53
N PRO A 335 26.86 22.19 -1.94
CA PRO A 335 27.83 23.24 -1.59
C PRO A 335 28.78 22.81 -0.45
N LEU A 336 28.35 21.90 0.43
CA LEU A 336 29.21 21.34 1.48
C LEU A 336 30.34 20.51 0.89
N THR A 337 30.01 19.59 -0.03
CA THR A 337 31.02 18.76 -0.70
C THR A 337 31.89 19.59 -1.64
N ALA A 338 31.34 20.59 -2.33
CA ALA A 338 32.12 21.50 -3.17
C ALA A 338 33.12 22.35 -2.36
N ALA A 339 32.76 22.76 -1.14
CA ALA A 339 33.63 23.56 -0.28
C ALA A 339 34.77 22.75 0.36
N TYR A 340 34.52 21.50 0.71
CA TYR A 340 35.43 20.69 1.54
C TYR A 340 35.83 19.33 0.96
N GLY A 341 35.45 19.04 -0.28
CA GLY A 341 35.90 17.85 -1.01
C GLY A 341 37.43 17.80 -1.05
N GLY A 342 38.01 16.75 -0.48
CA GLY A 342 39.46 16.58 -0.41
C GLY A 342 40.19 17.41 0.67
N ASP A 343 39.48 18.15 1.54
CA ASP A 343 40.10 18.70 2.74
C ASP A 343 40.56 17.55 3.67
N PRO A 344 41.76 17.60 4.26
CA PRO A 344 42.25 16.53 5.14
C PRO A 344 41.39 16.23 6.37
N LYS A 345 40.46 17.12 6.75
CA LYS A 345 39.50 16.91 7.84
C LYS A 345 38.11 16.49 7.36
N SER A 346 37.87 16.54 6.05
CA SER A 346 36.67 16.00 5.42
C SER A 346 36.80 14.48 5.29
N PRO A 347 35.71 13.72 5.45
CA PRO A 347 35.70 12.29 5.13
C PRO A 347 35.93 12.00 3.64
N TYR A 348 35.68 12.94 2.75
CA TYR A 348 35.81 12.72 1.31
C TYR A 348 37.28 12.76 0.88
N GLN A 349 37.73 11.73 0.14
CA GLN A 349 39.10 11.65 -0.33
C GLN A 349 39.47 12.83 -1.24
N GLN A 350 40.76 13.18 -1.27
CA GLN A 350 41.27 14.14 -2.23
C GLN A 350 41.07 13.60 -3.65
N GLY A 351 40.36 14.35 -4.49
CA GLY A 351 39.98 13.93 -5.85
C GLY A 351 38.59 13.32 -5.96
N PHE A 352 37.86 13.16 -4.85
CA PHE A 352 36.46 12.73 -4.88
C PHE A 352 35.60 13.75 -5.64
N ASP A 353 34.95 13.28 -6.70
CA ASP A 353 34.00 14.01 -7.52
C ASP A 353 32.53 13.69 -7.12
N PRO A 354 31.78 14.66 -6.55
CA PRO A 354 30.38 14.43 -6.18
C PRO A 354 29.44 14.28 -7.38
N GLU A 355 29.75 14.89 -8.53
CA GLU A 355 28.98 14.72 -9.75
C GLU A 355 29.15 13.29 -10.29
N ALA A 356 30.36 12.74 -10.32
CA ALA A 356 30.60 11.34 -10.72
C ALA A 356 29.87 10.35 -9.80
N ALA A 357 29.84 10.63 -8.48
CA ALA A 357 29.07 9.84 -7.53
C ALA A 357 27.55 9.94 -7.78
N ALA A 358 27.03 11.11 -8.16
CA ALA A 358 25.63 11.32 -8.49
C ALA A 358 25.23 10.64 -9.82
N GLU A 359 26.07 10.74 -10.85
CA GLU A 359 25.87 10.06 -12.14
C GLU A 359 25.79 8.54 -11.96
N LYS A 360 26.67 7.97 -11.12
CA LYS A 360 26.69 6.53 -10.82
C LYS A 360 25.37 6.02 -10.22
N ILE A 361 24.73 6.80 -9.34
CA ILE A 361 23.46 6.41 -8.71
C ILE A 361 22.23 6.78 -9.56
N GLY A 362 22.44 7.37 -10.74
CA GLY A 362 21.44 7.57 -11.78
C GLY A 362 20.26 8.43 -11.34
N PHE A 363 19.04 7.87 -11.45
CA PHE A 363 17.77 8.57 -11.21
C PHE A 363 17.74 9.34 -9.89
N TYR A 364 18.25 8.74 -8.81
CA TYR A 364 18.24 9.35 -7.47
C TYR A 364 19.37 10.38 -7.25
N GLY A 365 20.40 10.39 -8.10
CA GLY A 365 21.45 11.41 -8.11
C GLY A 365 21.05 12.68 -8.84
N ASP A 366 20.10 12.59 -9.77
CA ASP A 366 19.55 13.73 -10.50
C ASP A 366 18.51 14.48 -9.67
N LEU A 367 19.01 15.38 -8.81
CA LEU A 367 18.16 16.21 -7.94
C LEU A 367 17.22 17.14 -8.72
N SER A 368 17.45 17.40 -10.02
CA SER A 368 16.55 18.23 -10.82
C SER A 368 15.16 17.61 -11.00
N ARG A 369 15.03 16.29 -10.79
CA ARG A 369 13.78 15.54 -10.88
C ARG A 369 12.85 15.73 -9.68
N GLY A 370 13.35 16.26 -8.56
CA GLY A 370 12.55 16.41 -7.35
C GLY A 370 12.20 15.07 -6.67
N ALA A 371 13.00 14.02 -6.91
CA ALA A 371 12.81 12.71 -6.28
C ALA A 371 13.34 12.65 -4.82
N TYR A 372 14.05 13.68 -4.37
CA TYR A 372 14.65 13.77 -3.04
C TYR A 372 13.63 14.15 -1.94
N PRO A 373 13.93 13.89 -0.65
CA PRO A 373 12.96 13.98 0.44
C PRO A 373 12.26 15.33 0.56
N GLU A 374 13.00 16.44 0.55
CA GLU A 374 12.39 17.77 0.74
C GLU A 374 11.38 18.11 -0.36
N ALA A 375 11.68 17.74 -1.62
CA ALA A 375 10.77 17.99 -2.73
C ALA A 375 9.51 17.11 -2.66
N ARG A 376 9.65 15.83 -2.31
CA ARG A 376 8.49 14.92 -2.20
C ARG A 376 7.58 15.30 -1.04
N ILE A 377 8.14 15.59 0.13
CA ILE A 377 7.36 16.03 1.31
C ILE A 377 6.71 17.39 1.03
N GLY A 378 7.44 18.34 0.43
CA GLY A 378 6.89 19.63 0.03
C GLY A 378 5.75 19.53 -1.01
N ALA A 379 5.75 18.46 -1.82
CA ALA A 379 4.67 18.13 -2.75
C ALA A 379 3.49 17.38 -2.10
N GLY A 380 3.53 17.15 -0.78
CA GLY A 380 2.44 16.54 -0.02
C GLY A 380 2.50 15.02 0.09
N PHE A 381 3.66 14.40 -0.15
CA PHE A 381 3.83 12.96 0.04
C PHE A 381 3.52 12.53 1.49
N THR A 382 2.68 11.52 1.69
CA THR A 382 2.32 10.99 3.02
C THR A 382 2.24 9.46 3.09
N ASP A 383 2.46 8.75 1.98
CA ASP A 383 2.10 7.33 1.87
C ASP A 383 2.96 6.41 2.74
N VAL A 384 4.22 6.82 3.02
CA VAL A 384 5.13 6.12 3.93
C VAL A 384 5.69 7.13 4.94
N PRO A 385 5.44 6.96 6.24
CA PRO A 385 6.00 7.84 7.26
C PRO A 385 7.52 7.64 7.36
N PHE A 386 8.25 8.76 7.54
CA PHE A 386 9.71 8.76 7.63
C PHE A 386 10.16 9.43 8.92
N LEU A 387 11.04 8.79 9.69
CA LEU A 387 11.79 9.41 10.76
C LEU A 387 13.24 9.64 10.29
N PHE A 388 13.51 10.85 9.80
CA PHE A 388 14.87 11.26 9.50
C PHE A 388 15.62 11.45 10.81
N THR A 389 16.81 10.87 10.91
CA THR A 389 17.66 10.98 12.09
C THR A 389 19.03 11.52 11.70
N GLY A 390 19.70 12.25 12.59
CA GLY A 390 21.03 12.80 12.30
C GLY A 390 21.67 13.45 13.52
N GLY A 391 23.00 13.49 13.54
CA GLY A 391 23.78 14.10 14.61
C GLY A 391 24.38 15.45 14.21
N ARG A 392 24.39 16.40 15.13
CA ARG A 392 25.02 17.72 14.88
C ARG A 392 26.54 17.63 14.77
N ASN A 393 27.18 16.64 15.36
CA ASN A 393 28.64 16.47 15.29
C ASN A 393 29.05 15.49 14.18
N ASP A 394 28.27 15.38 13.10
CA ASP A 394 28.55 14.43 12.03
C ASP A 394 29.67 14.94 11.09
N PRO A 395 30.79 14.20 10.94
CA PRO A 395 31.87 14.56 10.02
C PRO A 395 31.46 14.62 8.55
N PHE A 396 30.41 13.93 8.12
CA PHE A 396 29.99 13.92 6.71
C PHE A 396 29.25 15.19 6.29
N CYS A 397 28.71 15.96 7.24
CA CYS A 397 28.28 17.34 7.01
C CYS A 397 29.36 18.36 7.39
N ASN A 398 30.61 17.93 7.56
CA ASN A 398 31.76 18.80 7.83
C ASN A 398 31.59 19.65 9.11
N HIS A 399 31.05 19.04 10.20
CA HIS A 399 30.73 19.75 11.45
C HIS A 399 31.92 20.52 12.08
N ASN A 400 33.14 20.06 11.85
CA ASN A 400 34.36 20.59 12.46
C ASN A 400 35.13 21.59 11.55
N LEU A 401 34.59 21.88 10.37
CA LEU A 401 35.14 22.83 9.41
C LEU A 401 34.44 24.19 9.52
N PRO A 402 35.02 25.27 8.96
CA PRO A 402 34.36 26.56 8.90
C PRO A 402 32.95 26.46 8.30
N VAL A 403 32.08 27.41 8.63
CA VAL A 403 30.73 27.45 8.07
C VAL A 403 30.80 27.93 6.62
N ILE A 404 30.11 27.25 5.70
CA ILE A 404 30.10 27.65 4.29
C ILE A 404 29.31 28.96 4.07
N PRO A 405 29.66 29.77 3.04
CA PRO A 405 28.97 31.03 2.74
C PRO A 405 27.46 30.88 2.53
N GLU A 406 27.01 29.78 1.94
CA GLU A 406 25.60 29.47 1.68
C GLU A 406 24.80 29.35 2.98
N ALA A 407 25.36 28.68 3.99
CA ALA A 407 24.76 28.56 5.31
C ALA A 407 24.70 29.93 6.01
N ILE A 408 25.78 30.71 5.95
CA ILE A 408 25.83 32.06 6.52
C ILE A 408 24.78 32.97 5.86
N ALA A 409 24.55 32.85 4.55
CA ALA A 409 23.56 33.63 3.82
C ALA A 409 22.12 33.35 4.29
N GLU A 410 21.85 32.15 4.79
CA GLU A 410 20.58 31.75 5.40
C GLU A 410 20.52 32.04 6.92
N GLY A 411 21.58 32.61 7.49
CA GLY A 411 21.66 32.90 8.93
C GLY A 411 21.96 31.66 9.79
N ILE A 412 22.47 30.59 9.18
CA ILE A 412 22.83 29.34 9.84
C ILE A 412 24.32 29.34 10.16
N ASP A 413 24.68 29.03 11.40
CA ASP A 413 26.05 29.11 11.92
C ASP A 413 26.74 27.75 12.08
N HIS A 414 26.18 26.70 11.49
CA HIS A 414 26.69 25.35 11.59
C HIS A 414 26.38 24.50 10.34
N ASN A 415 27.37 23.81 9.79
CA ASN A 415 27.23 23.08 8.51
C ASN A 415 26.21 21.94 8.56
N CYS A 416 26.12 21.22 9.68
CA CYS A 416 25.13 20.15 9.82
C CYS A 416 23.72 20.68 10.07
N ASP A 417 23.59 21.87 10.66
CA ASP A 417 22.28 22.53 10.78
C ASP A 417 21.82 22.91 9.37
N TYR A 418 22.74 23.44 8.55
CA TYR A 418 22.46 23.72 7.14
C TYR A 418 22.03 22.47 6.38
N TYR A 419 22.74 21.35 6.52
CA TYR A 419 22.39 20.10 5.84
C TYR A 419 20.95 19.63 6.12
N HIS A 420 20.50 19.67 7.39
CA HIS A 420 19.17 19.20 7.80
C HIS A 420 18.07 20.28 7.75
N GLU A 421 18.40 21.55 7.52
CA GLU A 421 17.42 22.63 7.52
C GLU A 421 16.33 22.42 6.45
N GLY A 422 16.72 21.96 5.25
CA GLY A 422 15.77 21.73 4.15
C GLY A 422 14.66 20.76 4.54
N ILE A 423 15.04 19.60 5.09
CA ILE A 423 14.07 18.59 5.51
C ILE A 423 13.25 19.06 6.71
N SER A 424 13.86 19.81 7.64
CA SER A 424 13.13 20.42 8.76
C SER A 424 12.02 21.36 8.26
N GLN A 425 12.33 22.22 7.29
CA GLN A 425 11.38 23.15 6.68
C GLN A 425 10.29 22.42 5.90
N ALA A 426 10.63 21.39 5.13
CA ALA A 426 9.65 20.62 4.35
C ALA A 426 8.62 19.93 5.28
N ILE A 427 9.09 19.29 6.35
CA ILE A 427 8.22 18.65 7.35
C ILE A 427 7.35 19.69 8.05
N ALA A 428 7.93 20.80 8.52
CA ALA A 428 7.17 21.86 9.20
C ALA A 428 6.15 22.55 8.29
N GLY A 429 6.44 22.59 6.98
CA GLY A 429 5.56 23.17 5.97
C GLY A 429 4.40 22.28 5.54
N GLN A 430 4.45 20.98 5.82
CA GLN A 430 3.39 20.02 5.47
C GLN A 430 2.37 19.90 6.61
N PRO A 431 1.09 20.27 6.39
CA PRO A 431 0.06 20.09 7.41
C PRO A 431 -0.12 18.62 7.79
N ASN A 432 -0.18 18.34 9.10
CA ASN A 432 -0.30 16.97 9.64
C ASN A 432 0.76 16.01 9.08
N SER A 433 2.00 16.49 8.92
CA SER A 433 3.08 15.68 8.37
C SER A 433 3.24 14.37 9.18
N PRO A 434 3.21 13.20 8.51
CA PRO A 434 3.55 11.93 9.15
C PRO A 434 5.07 11.74 9.28
N HIS A 435 5.86 12.67 8.75
CA HIS A 435 7.31 12.63 8.80
C HIS A 435 7.84 13.39 10.00
N GLN A 436 8.99 12.95 10.50
CA GLN A 436 9.64 13.51 11.68
C GLN A 436 11.14 13.66 11.45
N LEU A 437 11.76 14.60 12.17
CA LEU A 437 13.22 14.78 12.22
C LEU A 437 13.70 14.65 13.68
N ALA A 438 14.49 13.61 13.97
CA ALA A 438 15.21 13.48 15.23
C ALA A 438 16.66 13.96 15.06
N TYR A 439 16.87 15.26 15.26
CA TYR A 439 18.19 15.90 15.12
C TYR A 439 18.90 16.06 16.46
N ILE A 440 19.97 15.29 16.69
CA ILE A 440 20.60 15.10 18.00
C ILE A 440 21.84 15.97 18.16
N GLN A 441 21.81 16.89 19.13
CA GLN A 441 22.81 17.96 19.26
C GLN A 441 24.20 17.49 19.75
N ASP A 442 24.27 16.38 20.50
CA ASP A 442 25.49 15.88 21.13
C ASP A 442 25.95 14.54 20.54
N ARG A 443 25.49 14.18 19.35
CA ARG A 443 25.85 12.93 18.65
C ARG A 443 26.51 13.20 17.29
N GLY A 444 27.31 12.23 16.87
CA GLY A 444 28.02 12.24 15.61
C GLY A 444 27.25 11.50 14.52
N HIS A 445 27.99 10.87 13.63
CA HIS A 445 27.44 10.06 12.54
C HIS A 445 26.67 8.85 13.09
N VAL A 446 25.53 8.53 12.46
CA VAL A 446 24.68 7.36 12.69
C VAL A 446 24.16 7.17 14.13
N PRO A 447 23.53 8.19 14.75
CA PRO A 447 23.02 8.13 16.12
C PRO A 447 22.13 6.94 16.45
N THR A 448 21.39 6.33 15.51
CA THR A 448 20.51 5.18 15.81
C THR A 448 21.29 3.90 16.15
N LEU A 449 22.60 3.89 15.92
CA LEU A 449 23.50 2.82 16.34
C LEU A 449 24.16 3.09 17.71
N ASP A 450 24.10 4.32 18.21
CA ASP A 450 24.61 4.68 19.52
C ASP A 450 23.61 4.31 20.62
N ALA A 451 24.12 4.00 21.82
CA ALA A 451 23.28 3.99 23.00
C ALA A 451 22.80 5.42 23.32
N GLY A 452 21.49 5.61 23.47
CA GLY A 452 20.96 6.93 23.75
C GLY A 452 19.47 7.12 23.51
N PRO A 453 18.98 8.36 23.74
CA PRO A 453 17.57 8.70 23.70
C PRO A 453 16.96 8.63 22.29
N VAL A 454 17.76 8.76 21.22
CA VAL A 454 17.29 8.69 19.83
C VAL A 454 16.55 7.37 19.55
N ASN A 455 16.97 6.27 20.15
CA ASN A 455 16.31 4.97 20.00
C ASN A 455 14.90 4.97 20.63
N ASN A 456 14.67 5.78 21.68
CA ASN A 456 13.34 5.96 22.24
C ASN A 456 12.46 6.81 21.31
N THR A 457 13.05 7.74 20.56
CA THR A 457 12.33 8.49 19.51
C THR A 457 11.92 7.56 18.37
N VAL A 458 12.79 6.64 17.96
CA VAL A 458 12.44 5.58 17.00
C VAL A 458 11.28 4.74 17.52
N ASP A 459 11.34 4.29 18.78
CA ASP A 459 10.26 3.50 19.39
C ASP A 459 8.93 4.27 19.46
N ALA A 460 8.97 5.56 19.80
CA ALA A 460 7.77 6.39 19.86
C ALA A 460 7.17 6.58 18.46
N PHE A 461 8.00 6.91 17.47
CA PHE A 461 7.57 7.02 16.07
C PHE A 461 6.91 5.74 15.56
N MET A 462 7.54 4.58 15.83
CA MET A 462 6.96 3.29 15.47
C MET A 462 5.66 3.03 16.24
N GLY A 463 5.64 3.31 17.53
CA GLY A 463 4.46 3.15 18.38
C GLY A 463 3.26 3.97 17.90
N ASP A 464 3.49 5.22 17.50
CA ASP A 464 2.45 6.12 16.98
C ASP A 464 1.86 5.57 15.67
N ILE A 465 2.72 5.15 14.73
CA ILE A 465 2.27 4.54 13.47
C ILE A 465 1.49 3.27 13.73
N LEU A 466 1.99 2.41 14.61
CA LEU A 466 1.35 1.13 14.94
C LEU A 466 0.03 1.29 15.70
N ALA A 467 -0.12 2.38 16.47
CA ALA A 467 -1.37 2.70 17.15
C ALA A 467 -2.51 2.99 16.15
N ASP A 468 -2.18 3.52 14.97
CA ASP A 468 -3.12 3.74 13.87
C ASP A 468 -3.38 2.49 13.02
N ASN A 469 -2.80 1.35 13.43
CA ASN A 469 -3.01 0.03 12.85
C ASN A 469 -2.80 0.05 11.30
N PRO A 470 -1.55 0.22 10.84
CA PRO A 470 -1.26 0.42 9.43
C PRO A 470 -1.54 -0.87 8.65
N GLY A 471 -1.93 -0.72 7.38
CA GLY A 471 -2.11 -1.85 6.47
C GLY A 471 -0.82 -2.69 6.37
N ALA A 472 -0.96 -4.00 6.18
CA ALA A 472 0.19 -4.89 6.01
C ALA A 472 0.82 -4.66 4.62
N PRO A 473 2.07 -4.15 4.54
CA PRO A 473 2.75 -3.97 3.27
C PRO A 473 2.82 -5.32 2.53
N PHE A 474 2.66 -5.32 1.20
CA PHE A 474 2.65 -6.52 0.35
C PHE A 474 1.47 -7.48 0.55
N ARG A 475 0.56 -7.27 1.51
CA ARG A 475 -0.67 -8.07 1.64
C ARG A 475 -1.64 -7.68 0.53
N LYS A 476 -1.67 -8.46 -0.54
CA LYS A 476 -2.79 -8.43 -1.49
C LYS A 476 -3.92 -9.28 -0.92
N ILE A 477 -5.07 -8.69 -0.62
CA ILE A 477 -6.27 -9.48 -0.35
C ILE A 477 -6.81 -9.90 -1.71
N PRO A 478 -6.75 -11.19 -2.09
CA PRO A 478 -7.29 -11.63 -3.37
C PRO A 478 -8.80 -11.42 -3.38
N GLY A 479 -9.28 -10.74 -4.42
CA GLY A 479 -10.67 -10.48 -4.65
C GLY A 479 -11.35 -11.68 -5.31
N LEU A 480 -12.50 -12.04 -4.78
CA LEU A 480 -13.37 -13.09 -5.31
C LEU A 480 -14.30 -12.58 -6.43
N ASN A 481 -14.58 -13.45 -7.40
CA ASN A 481 -15.69 -13.35 -8.34
C ASN A 481 -16.98 -13.88 -7.72
N MET A 482 -17.95 -13.01 -7.47
CA MET A 482 -19.14 -13.34 -6.70
C MET A 482 -20.42 -13.39 -7.52
N MET A 483 -21.28 -14.35 -7.19
CA MET A 483 -22.72 -14.26 -7.45
C MET A 483 -23.42 -13.96 -6.13
N LEU A 484 -24.21 -12.90 -6.06
CA LEU A 484 -24.96 -12.55 -4.84
C LEU A 484 -26.45 -12.41 -5.17
N MET A 485 -27.31 -13.04 -4.39
CA MET A 485 -28.76 -12.91 -4.59
C MET A 485 -29.56 -12.79 -3.31
N GLY A 486 -30.65 -12.03 -3.40
CA GLY A 486 -31.57 -11.94 -2.29
C GLY A 486 -32.62 -10.86 -2.35
N HIS A 487 -33.13 -10.51 -1.17
CA HIS A 487 -34.23 -9.59 -0.98
C HIS A 487 -33.80 -8.19 -0.53
N SER A 488 -34.78 -7.32 -0.25
CA SER A 488 -34.54 -5.90 0.05
C SER A 488 -33.70 -5.63 1.31
N PHE A 489 -33.61 -6.58 2.24
CA PHE A 489 -32.75 -6.47 3.42
C PHE A 489 -31.29 -6.88 3.13
N PHE A 490 -31.05 -7.61 2.03
CA PHE A 490 -29.71 -8.08 1.64
C PHE A 490 -29.06 -7.11 0.65
N ARG A 491 -29.86 -6.54 -0.25
CA ARG A 491 -29.43 -5.65 -1.34
C ARG A 491 -28.47 -4.53 -0.89
N PRO A 492 -28.71 -3.77 0.19
CA PRO A 492 -27.87 -2.61 0.50
C PRO A 492 -26.40 -3.00 0.68
N PHE A 493 -26.15 -4.04 1.46
CA PHE A 493 -24.82 -4.55 1.77
C PHE A 493 -24.14 -5.16 0.54
N ALA A 494 -24.87 -5.99 -0.21
CA ALA A 494 -24.34 -6.58 -1.44
C ALA A 494 -23.99 -5.54 -2.51
N ALA A 495 -24.75 -4.44 -2.61
CA ALA A 495 -24.50 -3.40 -3.60
C ALA A 495 -23.25 -2.56 -3.28
N GLU A 496 -22.87 -2.43 -2.01
CA GLU A 496 -21.77 -1.58 -1.56
C GLU A 496 -20.42 -2.32 -1.46
N MET A 497 -20.41 -3.65 -1.57
CA MET A 497 -19.17 -4.44 -1.55
C MET A 497 -18.07 -3.93 -2.51
N PRO A 498 -18.35 -3.51 -3.76
CA PRO A 498 -17.32 -2.95 -4.65
C PRO A 498 -16.67 -1.68 -4.09
N TYR A 499 -17.44 -0.84 -3.38
CA TYR A 499 -16.92 0.37 -2.73
C TYR A 499 -15.93 0.01 -1.63
N HIS A 500 -16.25 -1.00 -0.83
CA HIS A 500 -15.42 -1.43 0.29
C HIS A 500 -14.19 -2.23 -0.16
N ALA A 501 -14.34 -3.12 -1.14
CA ALA A 501 -13.27 -3.94 -1.68
C ALA A 501 -12.10 -3.08 -2.19
N VAL A 502 -12.38 -2.02 -2.96
CA VAL A 502 -11.36 -1.09 -3.45
C VAL A 502 -10.60 -0.42 -2.30
N ARG A 503 -11.32 0.04 -1.28
CA ARG A 503 -10.70 0.73 -0.12
C ARG A 503 -9.93 -0.18 0.80
N ALA A 504 -10.34 -1.45 0.88
CA ALA A 504 -9.70 -2.44 1.72
C ALA A 504 -8.46 -3.07 1.06
N GLY A 505 -8.08 -2.66 -0.16
CA GLY A 505 -6.96 -3.23 -0.88
C GLY A 505 -7.25 -4.64 -1.43
N VAL A 506 -8.52 -4.95 -1.68
CA VAL A 506 -8.94 -6.21 -2.30
C VAL A 506 -8.72 -6.14 -3.82
N ASP A 507 -7.79 -6.93 -4.32
CA ASP A 507 -7.37 -6.94 -5.73
C ASP A 507 -8.16 -7.99 -6.52
N GLY A 508 -8.95 -7.57 -7.52
CA GLY A 508 -9.69 -8.48 -8.39
C GLY A 508 -11.14 -8.77 -7.99
N HIS A 509 -11.72 -8.08 -7.00
CA HIS A 509 -13.13 -8.26 -6.63
C HIS A 509 -14.04 -7.99 -7.84
N SER A 510 -14.96 -8.91 -8.10
CA SER A 510 -16.06 -8.70 -9.04
C SER A 510 -17.34 -9.33 -8.51
N GLN A 511 -18.49 -8.82 -8.93
CA GLN A 511 -19.77 -9.37 -8.50
C GLN A 511 -20.89 -9.20 -9.51
N GLN A 512 -21.84 -10.13 -9.48
CA GLN A 512 -23.15 -10.03 -10.13
C GLN A 512 -24.25 -10.09 -9.06
N LEU A 513 -25.30 -9.29 -9.23
CA LEU A 513 -26.39 -9.16 -8.28
C LEU A 513 -27.73 -9.56 -8.91
N GLU A 514 -28.47 -10.47 -8.26
CA GLU A 514 -29.88 -10.76 -8.60
C GLU A 514 -30.79 -10.50 -7.41
N ILE A 515 -31.63 -9.47 -7.50
CA ILE A 515 -32.43 -8.98 -6.36
C ILE A 515 -33.92 -8.95 -6.69
N SER A 516 -34.75 -9.42 -5.76
CA SER A 516 -36.21 -9.32 -5.82
C SER A 516 -36.79 -8.98 -4.44
N GLY A 517 -37.72 -8.03 -4.36
CA GLY A 517 -38.20 -7.52 -3.07
C GLY A 517 -39.06 -8.51 -2.27
N GLY A 518 -38.91 -8.54 -0.94
CA GLY A 518 -39.72 -9.40 -0.06
C GLY A 518 -39.51 -10.89 -0.31
N ALA A 519 -40.57 -11.68 -0.16
CA ALA A 519 -40.51 -13.15 -0.26
C ALA A 519 -40.10 -13.66 -1.65
N SER A 520 -40.26 -12.87 -2.73
CA SER A 520 -39.81 -13.28 -4.06
C SER A 520 -38.29 -13.24 -4.25
N GLY A 521 -37.55 -12.64 -3.32
CA GLY A 521 -36.09 -12.68 -3.28
C GLY A 521 -35.51 -13.85 -2.49
N ALA A 522 -36.36 -14.73 -1.93
CA ALA A 522 -35.89 -15.92 -1.24
C ALA A 522 -35.32 -16.96 -2.23
N PRO A 523 -34.36 -17.81 -1.82
CA PRO A 523 -33.66 -18.73 -2.73
C PRO A 523 -34.58 -19.63 -3.57
N LEU A 524 -35.59 -20.27 -2.97
CA LEU A 524 -36.52 -21.14 -3.68
C LEU A 524 -37.47 -20.35 -4.59
N ALA A 525 -37.88 -19.16 -4.17
CA ALA A 525 -38.68 -18.26 -5.01
C ALA A 525 -37.91 -17.84 -6.27
N LEU A 526 -36.63 -17.46 -6.13
CA LEU A 526 -35.75 -17.12 -7.25
C LEU A 526 -35.51 -18.33 -8.18
N TRP A 527 -35.42 -19.54 -7.63
CA TRP A 527 -35.34 -20.76 -8.44
C TRP A 527 -36.62 -21.02 -9.22
N ASN A 528 -37.78 -20.81 -8.62
CA ASN A 528 -39.07 -21.10 -9.24
C ASN A 528 -39.47 -20.07 -10.30
N ASP A 529 -39.02 -18.82 -10.17
CA ASP A 529 -39.18 -17.83 -11.22
C ASP A 529 -38.21 -18.06 -12.37
N THR A 530 -38.73 -18.30 -13.58
CA THR A 530 -37.89 -18.63 -14.73
C THR A 530 -36.99 -17.48 -15.17
N GLY A 531 -37.42 -16.23 -14.96
CA GLY A 531 -36.64 -15.05 -15.34
C GLY A 531 -35.42 -14.86 -14.44
N HIS A 532 -35.64 -14.87 -13.14
CA HIS A 532 -34.57 -14.81 -12.13
C HIS A 532 -33.63 -16.01 -12.29
N ARG A 533 -34.20 -17.23 -12.38
CA ARG A 533 -33.39 -18.45 -12.52
C ARG A 533 -32.45 -18.39 -13.71
N ASN A 534 -32.94 -17.99 -14.88
CA ASN A 534 -32.12 -17.92 -16.10
C ASN A 534 -30.97 -16.90 -15.98
N ARG A 535 -31.18 -15.76 -15.31
CA ARG A 535 -30.12 -14.75 -15.12
C ARG A 535 -29.01 -15.25 -14.20
N ILE A 536 -29.39 -15.87 -13.09
CA ILE A 536 -28.43 -16.46 -12.13
C ILE A 536 -27.66 -17.61 -12.80
N GLN A 537 -28.36 -18.51 -13.49
CA GLN A 537 -27.72 -19.61 -14.20
C GLN A 537 -26.75 -19.11 -15.26
N ALA A 538 -27.07 -18.05 -15.99
CA ALA A 538 -26.14 -17.47 -16.97
C ALA A 538 -24.83 -16.96 -16.36
N VAL A 539 -24.85 -16.46 -15.11
CA VAL A 539 -23.62 -16.09 -14.38
C VAL A 539 -22.85 -17.34 -13.96
N LEU A 540 -23.55 -18.33 -13.38
CA LEU A 540 -22.92 -19.59 -12.95
C LEU A 540 -22.32 -20.37 -14.13
N ASP A 541 -22.97 -20.34 -15.30
CA ASP A 541 -22.52 -21.02 -16.53
C ASP A 541 -21.22 -20.41 -17.11
N ALA A 542 -20.77 -19.25 -16.62
CA ALA A 542 -19.48 -18.67 -17.01
C ALA A 542 -18.28 -19.47 -16.46
N GLY A 543 -18.47 -20.23 -15.37
CA GLY A 543 -17.47 -21.16 -14.84
C GLY A 543 -16.35 -20.52 -14.01
N ASP A 544 -16.50 -19.27 -13.59
CA ASP A 544 -15.51 -18.49 -12.83
C ASP A 544 -16.06 -17.88 -11.52
N VAL A 545 -17.16 -18.42 -10.97
CA VAL A 545 -17.75 -17.96 -9.70
C VAL A 545 -17.06 -18.65 -8.52
N GLU A 546 -16.41 -17.87 -7.66
CA GLU A 546 -15.65 -18.37 -6.51
C GLU A 546 -16.47 -18.33 -5.21
N LEU A 547 -17.39 -17.37 -5.09
CA LEU A 547 -18.27 -17.25 -3.92
C LEU A 547 -19.72 -16.97 -4.33
N PHE A 548 -20.64 -17.79 -3.85
CA PHE A 548 -22.07 -17.59 -4.05
C PHE A 548 -22.77 -17.25 -2.73
N GLY A 549 -23.10 -15.98 -2.57
CA GLY A 549 -23.80 -15.44 -1.40
C GLY A 549 -25.32 -15.42 -1.56
N MET A 550 -26.03 -15.88 -0.54
CA MET A 550 -27.49 -15.89 -0.50
C MET A 550 -28.03 -15.25 0.77
N THR A 551 -29.16 -14.57 0.64
CA THR A 551 -29.98 -14.16 1.78
C THR A 551 -30.75 -15.33 2.41
N CYS A 552 -31.20 -15.16 3.66
CA CYS A 552 -32.40 -15.83 4.16
C CYS A 552 -33.66 -15.40 3.39
N CYS A 553 -34.77 -16.10 3.37
CA CYS A 553 -34.97 -17.54 3.45
C CYS A 553 -36.44 -17.85 3.14
N ASP A 554 -36.68 -19.03 2.59
CA ASP A 554 -38.01 -19.60 2.51
C ASP A 554 -38.33 -20.29 3.84
N THR A 555 -39.51 -20.02 4.41
CA THR A 555 -39.94 -20.63 5.68
C THR A 555 -41.34 -21.20 5.55
N GLU A 556 -41.58 -22.32 6.25
CA GLU A 556 -42.89 -22.95 6.37
C GLU A 556 -43.42 -22.77 7.80
N GLU A 557 -44.71 -22.46 7.94
CA GLU A 557 -45.37 -22.41 9.25
C GLU A 557 -45.79 -23.81 9.71
N GLY A 558 -45.19 -24.26 10.81
CA GLY A 558 -45.57 -25.45 11.54
C GLY A 558 -46.71 -25.22 12.55
N PRO A 559 -47.20 -26.29 13.20
CA PRO A 559 -48.21 -26.17 14.25
C PRO A 559 -47.69 -25.32 15.42
N GLY A 560 -48.38 -24.22 15.74
CA GLY A 560 -48.03 -23.35 16.88
C GLY A 560 -47.12 -22.16 16.56
N GLU A 561 -47.13 -21.67 15.32
CA GLU A 561 -46.33 -20.52 14.83
C GLU A 561 -44.80 -20.78 14.75
N GLU A 562 -44.38 -22.05 14.88
CA GLU A 562 -42.99 -22.46 14.67
C GLU A 562 -42.62 -22.32 13.18
N ARG A 563 -41.60 -21.52 12.85
CA ARG A 563 -41.12 -21.37 11.47
C ARG A 563 -39.94 -22.29 11.22
N THR A 564 -40.10 -23.22 10.29
CA THR A 564 -39.00 -24.09 9.86
C THR A 564 -38.37 -23.53 8.59
N LEU A 565 -37.04 -23.59 8.51
CA LEU A 565 -36.30 -23.18 7.32
C LEU A 565 -36.52 -24.20 6.19
N ILE A 566 -36.84 -23.73 4.98
CA ILE A 566 -36.91 -24.58 3.80
C ILE A 566 -35.56 -24.53 3.10
N THR A 567 -34.78 -25.61 3.21
CA THR A 567 -33.45 -25.69 2.62
C THR A 567 -33.43 -26.09 1.14
N GLU A 568 -34.59 -26.42 0.55
CA GLU A 568 -34.70 -26.83 -0.86
C GLU A 568 -34.11 -25.81 -1.83
N GLY A 569 -34.36 -24.52 -1.60
CA GLY A 569 -33.82 -23.44 -2.43
C GLY A 569 -32.28 -23.45 -2.45
N TYR A 570 -31.65 -23.50 -1.28
CA TYR A 570 -30.19 -23.57 -1.16
C TYR A 570 -29.62 -24.80 -1.85
N LYS A 571 -30.21 -25.98 -1.60
CA LYS A 571 -29.77 -27.26 -2.18
C LYS A 571 -29.75 -27.19 -3.72
N ARG A 572 -30.81 -26.66 -4.33
CA ARG A 572 -30.90 -26.51 -5.79
C ARG A 572 -29.84 -25.56 -6.35
N TRP A 573 -29.56 -24.47 -5.65
CA TRP A 573 -28.55 -23.51 -6.08
C TRP A 573 -27.13 -24.03 -5.89
N PHE A 574 -26.84 -24.70 -4.77
CA PHE A 574 -25.56 -25.37 -4.52
C PHE A 574 -25.29 -26.44 -5.57
N ASP A 575 -26.26 -27.33 -5.82
CA ASP A 575 -26.13 -28.38 -6.84
C ASP A 575 -25.82 -27.79 -8.22
N TYR A 576 -26.51 -26.71 -8.61
CA TYR A 576 -26.30 -26.08 -9.91
C TYR A 576 -24.94 -25.36 -9.97
N ALA A 577 -24.61 -24.58 -8.93
CA ALA A 577 -23.37 -23.82 -8.87
C ALA A 577 -22.16 -24.76 -8.90
N LEU A 578 -22.13 -25.80 -8.06
CA LEU A 578 -21.05 -26.79 -8.02
C LEU A 578 -20.92 -27.60 -9.32
N ALA A 579 -22.02 -27.79 -10.06
CA ALA A 579 -21.96 -28.44 -11.37
C ALA A 579 -21.24 -27.60 -12.43
N GLN A 580 -21.28 -26.27 -12.32
CA GLN A 580 -20.59 -25.35 -13.24
C GLN A 580 -19.22 -24.86 -12.70
N ASN A 581 -19.13 -24.70 -11.38
CA ASN A 581 -18.01 -24.11 -10.64
C ASN A 581 -17.70 -25.03 -9.42
N PRO A 582 -16.89 -26.09 -9.59
CA PRO A 582 -16.71 -27.12 -8.56
C PRO A 582 -16.09 -26.64 -7.24
N ASP A 583 -15.36 -25.52 -7.27
CA ASP A 583 -14.63 -24.95 -6.13
C ASP A 583 -15.35 -23.75 -5.49
N THR A 584 -16.62 -23.50 -5.85
CA THR A 584 -17.39 -22.39 -5.26
C THR A 584 -17.65 -22.60 -3.78
N ASP A 585 -17.33 -21.58 -2.99
CA ASP A 585 -17.75 -21.46 -1.59
C ASP A 585 -19.11 -20.77 -1.47
N PHE A 586 -19.79 -20.97 -0.34
CA PHE A 586 -21.12 -20.41 -0.10
C PHE A 586 -21.22 -19.70 1.23
N PHE A 587 -21.94 -18.57 1.25
CA PHE A 587 -22.41 -17.98 2.48
C PHE A 587 -23.91 -17.77 2.48
N ILE A 588 -24.51 -17.90 3.66
CA ILE A 588 -25.93 -17.58 3.88
C ILE A 588 -26.03 -16.52 4.97
N ALA A 589 -26.61 -15.37 4.62
CA ALA A 589 -26.68 -14.20 5.49
C ALA A 589 -28.09 -14.02 6.07
N LEU A 590 -28.20 -13.93 7.41
CA LEU A 590 -29.48 -13.74 8.10
C LEU A 590 -29.71 -12.25 8.46
N PRO A 591 -30.80 -11.60 7.96
CA PRO A 591 -31.20 -10.26 8.40
C PRO A 591 -31.82 -10.27 9.81
N TRP A 592 -32.09 -9.08 10.32
CA TRP A 592 -32.86 -8.88 11.56
C TRP A 592 -34.35 -9.18 11.39
N ARG A 593 -35.10 -9.25 12.51
CA ARG A 593 -36.54 -9.51 12.50
C ARG A 593 -37.34 -8.32 11.97
N ASP A 594 -38.42 -8.63 11.25
CA ASP A 594 -39.40 -7.66 10.76
C ASP A 594 -40.08 -6.90 11.90
N PHE A 595 -40.68 -5.75 11.55
CA PHE A 595 -41.54 -4.95 12.44
C PHE A 595 -40.85 -4.54 13.75
N PRO A 596 -39.67 -3.89 13.68
CA PRO A 596 -38.89 -3.56 14.87
C PRO A 596 -39.70 -2.74 15.89
N THR A 597 -40.66 -1.91 15.46
CA THR A 597 -41.45 -1.09 16.38
C THR A 597 -42.57 -1.85 17.13
N ASP A 598 -42.82 -3.12 16.83
CA ASP A 598 -43.85 -3.92 17.52
C ASP A 598 -43.35 -4.49 18.86
N TYR A 599 -42.04 -4.50 19.07
CA TYR A 599 -41.40 -5.04 20.26
C TYR A 599 -41.29 -3.99 21.35
N ALA A 600 -41.50 -4.40 22.61
CA ALA A 600 -41.56 -3.50 23.76
C ALA A 600 -40.25 -2.73 24.00
N ASP A 601 -39.12 -3.40 23.82
CA ASP A 601 -37.77 -2.91 24.07
C ASP A 601 -36.74 -3.68 23.23
N ALA A 602 -35.45 -3.31 23.36
CA ALA A 602 -34.34 -3.90 22.63
C ALA A 602 -34.10 -5.37 22.97
N GLU A 603 -34.30 -5.78 24.23
CA GLU A 603 -34.15 -7.17 24.68
C GLU A 603 -35.21 -8.05 24.02
N ALA A 604 -36.48 -7.65 24.09
CA ALA A 604 -37.59 -8.36 23.45
C ALA A 604 -37.43 -8.47 21.92
N TYR A 605 -36.68 -7.57 21.28
CA TYR A 605 -36.36 -7.61 19.86
C TYR A 605 -35.20 -8.54 19.51
N ALA A 606 -34.12 -8.46 20.30
CA ALA A 606 -32.88 -9.18 20.06
C ALA A 606 -32.96 -10.66 20.44
N ASP A 607 -33.51 -10.98 21.62
CA ASP A 607 -33.60 -12.34 22.17
C ASP A 607 -34.14 -13.36 21.17
N PRO A 608 -35.32 -13.15 20.55
CA PRO A 608 -35.84 -14.15 19.63
C PRO A 608 -34.97 -14.26 18.37
N TRP A 609 -34.24 -13.22 17.96
CA TRP A 609 -33.30 -13.32 16.84
C TRP A 609 -32.11 -14.22 17.19
N TYR A 610 -31.50 -14.03 18.37
CA TYR A 610 -30.38 -14.85 18.83
C TYR A 610 -30.80 -16.31 19.08
N GLU A 611 -31.95 -16.55 19.73
CA GLU A 611 -32.50 -17.90 19.88
C GLU A 611 -32.68 -18.58 18.52
N TYR A 612 -33.22 -17.87 17.52
CA TYR A 612 -33.37 -18.42 16.17
C TYR A 612 -32.02 -18.65 15.47
N TYR A 613 -31.07 -17.72 15.61
CA TYR A 613 -29.75 -17.83 15.00
C TYR A 613 -29.01 -19.04 15.57
N ASP A 614 -28.89 -19.13 16.89
CA ASP A 614 -28.05 -20.12 17.54
C ASP A 614 -28.67 -21.53 17.52
N ASP A 615 -29.98 -21.66 17.77
CA ASP A 615 -30.60 -22.97 17.94
C ASP A 615 -31.16 -23.58 16.64
N ILE A 616 -31.55 -22.76 15.67
CA ILE A 616 -32.22 -23.22 14.45
C ILE A 616 -31.36 -22.96 13.23
N TRP A 617 -30.95 -21.71 13.02
CA TRP A 617 -30.26 -21.31 11.80
C TRP A 617 -28.91 -22.02 11.65
N LEU A 618 -28.06 -22.02 12.67
CA LEU A 618 -26.76 -22.69 12.63
C LEU A 618 -26.89 -24.22 12.46
N ALA A 619 -27.91 -24.84 13.06
CA ALA A 619 -28.20 -26.27 12.88
C ALA A 619 -28.56 -26.61 11.42
N GLU A 620 -29.28 -25.72 10.72
CA GLU A 620 -29.59 -25.89 9.30
C GLU A 620 -28.36 -25.67 8.39
N ILE A 621 -27.46 -24.75 8.77
CA ILE A 621 -26.16 -24.62 8.10
C ILE A 621 -25.36 -25.92 8.23
N ASP A 622 -25.39 -26.57 9.40
CA ASP A 622 -24.76 -27.87 9.59
C ASP A 622 -25.44 -28.99 8.80
N GLU A 623 -26.77 -28.97 8.66
CA GLU A 623 -27.46 -29.89 7.75
C GLU A 623 -26.94 -29.73 6.32
N LEU A 624 -26.85 -28.49 5.82
CA LEU A 624 -26.31 -28.21 4.49
C LEU A 624 -24.86 -28.70 4.38
N ARG A 625 -23.98 -28.37 5.33
CA ARG A 625 -22.58 -28.87 5.35
C ARG A 625 -22.49 -30.39 5.32
N SER A 626 -23.40 -31.08 5.99
CA SER A 626 -23.45 -32.55 6.00
C SER A 626 -23.79 -33.15 4.63
N LEU A 627 -24.55 -32.42 3.81
CA LEU A 627 -24.96 -32.83 2.47
C LEU A 627 -23.91 -32.51 1.40
N TYR A 628 -23.04 -31.54 1.66
CA TYR A 628 -22.00 -31.07 0.74
C TYR A 628 -20.60 -31.20 1.36
N PRO A 629 -20.11 -32.44 1.60
CA PRO A 629 -18.81 -32.65 2.23
C PRO A 629 -17.66 -32.09 1.37
N GLY A 630 -16.77 -31.32 1.98
CA GLY A 630 -15.63 -30.68 1.31
C GLY A 630 -15.95 -29.34 0.66
N VAL A 631 -17.18 -28.84 0.76
CA VAL A 631 -17.59 -27.51 0.31
C VAL A 631 -17.62 -26.55 1.50
N THR A 632 -17.03 -25.35 1.37
CA THR A 632 -17.14 -24.34 2.41
C THR A 632 -18.52 -23.70 2.38
N ILE A 633 -19.26 -23.84 3.47
CA ILE A 633 -20.56 -23.19 3.66
C ILE A 633 -20.49 -22.46 4.99
N TYR A 634 -20.75 -21.16 5.03
CA TYR A 634 -20.64 -20.37 6.26
C TYR A 634 -21.79 -19.37 6.40
N SER A 635 -21.88 -18.68 7.53
CA SER A 635 -22.95 -17.72 7.79
C SER A 635 -22.43 -16.34 8.18
N ILE A 636 -23.17 -15.30 7.77
CA ILE A 636 -22.86 -13.92 8.11
C ILE A 636 -23.98 -13.37 9.02
N PRO A 637 -23.71 -13.05 10.30
CA PRO A 637 -24.69 -12.64 11.30
C PRO A 637 -25.07 -11.15 11.21
N TYR A 638 -25.23 -10.58 10.02
CA TYR A 638 -25.41 -9.12 9.88
C TYR A 638 -26.71 -8.59 10.51
N GLY A 639 -27.69 -9.46 10.79
CA GLY A 639 -28.87 -9.13 11.60
C GLY A 639 -28.56 -8.59 13.00
N ALA A 640 -27.44 -9.01 13.60
CA ALA A 640 -27.00 -8.53 14.91
C ALA A 640 -26.73 -7.01 14.92
N ALA A 641 -26.42 -6.40 13.77
CA ALA A 641 -26.25 -4.95 13.64
C ALA A 641 -27.50 -4.18 14.08
N ALA A 642 -28.69 -4.65 13.70
CA ALA A 642 -29.94 -3.99 14.06
C ALA A 642 -30.28 -4.15 15.55
N ASN A 643 -29.97 -5.32 16.12
CA ASN A 643 -30.15 -5.60 17.54
C ASN A 643 -29.27 -4.66 18.39
N GLU A 644 -27.99 -4.53 18.02
CA GLU A 644 -27.03 -3.72 18.75
C GLU A 644 -27.32 -2.22 18.62
N LEU A 645 -27.63 -1.73 17.41
CA LEU A 645 -28.02 -0.34 17.22
C LEU A 645 -29.30 0.01 18.00
N ARG A 646 -30.29 -0.89 18.05
CA ARG A 646 -31.50 -0.67 18.85
C ARG A 646 -31.17 -0.63 20.35
N ARG A 647 -30.36 -1.56 20.85
CA ARG A 647 -29.91 -1.57 22.25
C ARG A 647 -29.26 -0.25 22.63
N MET A 648 -28.33 0.25 21.80
CA MET A 648 -27.66 1.53 22.01
C MET A 648 -28.63 2.72 21.93
N PHE A 649 -29.58 2.69 20.98
CA PHE A 649 -30.60 3.75 20.86
C PHE A 649 -31.47 3.88 22.11
N GLU A 650 -31.97 2.75 22.64
CA GLU A 650 -32.81 2.76 23.85
C GLU A 650 -32.01 3.08 25.12
N ALA A 651 -30.71 2.78 25.14
CA ALA A 651 -29.78 3.19 26.20
C ALA A 651 -29.40 4.68 26.13
N GLY A 652 -29.72 5.38 25.04
CA GLY A 652 -29.28 6.77 24.81
C GLY A 652 -27.80 6.89 24.43
N GLU A 653 -27.19 5.81 23.94
CA GLU A 653 -25.79 5.68 23.56
C GLU A 653 -25.55 5.88 22.05
N LEU A 654 -26.61 6.19 21.28
CA LEU A 654 -26.55 6.36 19.82
C LEU A 654 -26.90 7.80 19.40
N PRO A 655 -25.97 8.77 19.54
CA PRO A 655 -26.23 10.20 19.28
C PRO A 655 -26.48 10.53 17.80
N ASP A 656 -26.12 9.62 16.88
CA ASP A 656 -26.16 9.83 15.44
C ASP A 656 -27.56 9.71 14.82
N VAL A 657 -28.53 9.16 15.56
CA VAL A 657 -29.92 9.03 15.13
C VAL A 657 -30.88 9.58 16.18
N SER A 658 -32.05 10.05 15.72
CA SER A 658 -33.05 10.69 16.57
C SER A 658 -34.33 9.87 16.73
N SER A 659 -34.51 8.81 15.95
CA SER A 659 -35.68 7.93 16.03
C SER A 659 -35.35 6.48 15.69
N LEU A 660 -36.11 5.54 16.25
CA LEU A 660 -36.00 4.13 15.88
C LEU A 660 -36.46 3.92 14.41
N GLN A 661 -37.56 4.58 14.03
CA GLN A 661 -38.12 4.56 12.68
C GLN A 661 -38.27 5.99 12.14
N GLY A 662 -37.91 6.25 10.88
CA GLY A 662 -37.97 7.58 10.29
C GLY A 662 -37.17 7.76 9.01
N PRO A 663 -36.75 8.98 8.65
CA PRO A 663 -35.88 9.21 7.49
C PRO A 663 -34.54 8.48 7.62
N ALA A 664 -34.02 7.95 6.51
CA ALA A 664 -32.80 7.15 6.48
C ALA A 664 -31.57 7.82 7.13
N THR A 665 -31.47 9.15 7.06
CA THR A 665 -30.36 9.92 7.61
C THR A 665 -30.43 10.14 9.13
N SER A 666 -31.52 9.72 9.79
CA SER A 666 -31.78 10.08 11.19
C SER A 666 -32.44 8.97 12.00
N ALA A 667 -32.57 7.76 11.43
CA ALA A 667 -33.24 6.63 12.05
C ALA A 667 -32.53 5.30 11.76
N ILE A 668 -32.70 4.31 12.65
CA ILE A 668 -32.19 2.94 12.45
C ILE A 668 -32.97 2.24 11.33
N PHE A 669 -34.29 2.44 11.28
CA PHE A 669 -35.19 1.86 10.29
C PHE A 669 -35.94 2.95 9.51
N THR A 670 -36.15 2.73 8.22
CA THR A 670 -36.80 3.69 7.32
C THR A 670 -38.31 3.55 7.24
N ASP A 671 -38.81 2.37 7.57
CA ASP A 671 -40.23 2.07 7.54
C ASP A 671 -40.62 1.03 8.60
N TYR A 672 -41.94 0.77 8.67
CA TYR A 672 -42.51 -0.19 9.60
C TYR A 672 -42.03 -1.63 9.37
N LYS A 673 -41.70 -1.99 8.13
CA LYS A 673 -41.20 -3.34 7.81
C LYS A 673 -39.83 -3.57 8.45
N GLY A 674 -39.00 -2.52 8.52
CA GLY A 674 -37.67 -2.57 9.10
C GLY A 674 -36.55 -2.40 8.08
N HIS A 675 -36.78 -1.74 6.94
CA HIS A 675 -35.70 -1.47 5.98
C HIS A 675 -34.64 -0.56 6.60
N ALA A 676 -33.35 -0.87 6.41
CA ALA A 676 -32.26 -0.16 7.06
C ALA A 676 -32.20 1.34 6.72
N GLY A 677 -32.06 2.15 7.76
CA GLY A 677 -31.51 3.51 7.67
C GLY A 677 -30.02 3.49 7.38
N GLN A 678 -29.40 4.66 7.19
CA GLN A 678 -28.02 4.75 6.71
C GLN A 678 -27.03 4.13 7.69
N ILE A 679 -27.15 4.45 8.98
CA ILE A 679 -26.26 3.91 10.03
C ILE A 679 -26.27 2.38 10.11
N LEU A 680 -27.42 1.74 9.86
CA LEU A 680 -27.54 0.28 9.87
C LEU A 680 -26.95 -0.34 8.60
N LYS A 681 -27.00 0.37 7.45
CA LYS A 681 -26.30 -0.07 6.23
C LYS A 681 -24.79 -0.03 6.44
N ASP A 682 -24.28 1.10 6.89
CA ASP A 682 -22.84 1.31 7.08
C ASP A 682 -22.26 0.31 8.10
N LEU A 683 -22.99 0.01 9.19
CA LEU A 683 -22.57 -1.01 10.16
C LEU A 683 -22.55 -2.41 9.55
N GLY A 684 -23.58 -2.80 8.79
CA GLY A 684 -23.61 -4.13 8.16
C GLY A 684 -22.60 -4.30 7.03
N GLU A 685 -22.23 -3.22 6.32
CA GLU A 685 -21.16 -3.23 5.31
C GLU A 685 -19.81 -3.55 5.94
N LEU A 686 -19.52 -2.99 7.12
CA LEU A 686 -18.32 -3.32 7.92
C LEU A 686 -18.31 -4.78 8.37
N ILE A 687 -19.46 -5.33 8.76
CA ILE A 687 -19.59 -6.76 9.08
C ILE A 687 -19.24 -7.62 7.86
N TRP A 688 -19.73 -7.25 6.67
CA TRP A 688 -19.51 -8.03 5.44
C TRP A 688 -18.07 -7.99 4.95
N ILE A 689 -17.42 -6.82 4.95
CA ILE A 689 -16.01 -6.72 4.50
C ILE A 689 -15.08 -7.53 5.41
N ASN A 690 -15.39 -7.60 6.72
CA ASN A 690 -14.69 -8.47 7.66
C ASN A 690 -15.03 -9.95 7.43
N ALA A 691 -16.30 -10.30 7.26
CA ALA A 691 -16.76 -11.69 7.08
C ALA A 691 -16.20 -12.35 5.82
N ILE A 692 -16.15 -11.61 4.70
CA ILE A 692 -15.84 -12.16 3.37
C ILE A 692 -14.33 -12.13 3.09
N TYR A 693 -13.66 -11.04 3.48
CA TYR A 693 -12.27 -10.77 3.11
C TYR A 693 -11.29 -10.73 4.29
N GLY A 694 -11.78 -10.92 5.53
CA GLY A 694 -10.92 -10.86 6.71
C GLY A 694 -10.31 -9.48 6.94
N VAL A 695 -10.96 -8.43 6.44
CA VAL A 695 -10.48 -7.07 6.62
C VAL A 695 -10.54 -6.74 8.10
N ASP A 696 -9.38 -6.51 8.70
CA ASP A 696 -9.26 -6.10 10.09
C ASP A 696 -9.87 -4.70 10.25
N LEU A 697 -10.99 -4.62 10.98
CA LEU A 697 -11.78 -3.39 11.13
C LEU A 697 -11.07 -2.34 11.97
N ASP A 698 -10.18 -2.75 12.87
CA ASP A 698 -9.32 -1.81 13.60
C ASP A 698 -8.33 -1.14 12.62
N ARG A 699 -7.97 -1.87 11.55
CA ARG A 699 -6.95 -1.57 10.53
C ARG A 699 -7.56 -0.98 9.24
N TYR A 700 -8.89 -0.88 9.19
CA TYR A 700 -9.59 -0.49 7.97
C TYR A 700 -9.67 1.03 7.83
N ALA A 701 -8.97 1.56 6.84
CA ALA A 701 -8.87 2.99 6.51
C ALA A 701 -10.14 3.54 5.83
N TYR A 702 -11.30 3.28 6.41
CA TYR A 702 -12.59 3.85 6.07
C TYR A 702 -13.23 4.46 7.32
N ASP A 703 -13.66 5.71 7.21
CA ASP A 703 -14.40 6.42 8.25
C ASP A 703 -15.84 6.64 7.78
N PRO A 704 -16.84 6.05 8.45
CA PRO A 704 -18.26 6.23 8.11
C PRO A 704 -18.83 7.57 8.60
N LEU A 705 -18.03 8.43 9.26
CA LEU A 705 -18.37 9.79 9.68
C LEU A 705 -19.46 9.88 10.78
N TYR A 706 -19.50 8.89 11.68
CA TYR A 706 -20.39 8.88 12.86
C TYR A 706 -19.63 9.23 14.15
N GLN A 707 -20.34 9.78 15.13
CA GLN A 707 -19.79 9.89 16.50
C GLN A 707 -19.68 8.51 17.16
N THR A 708 -20.60 7.61 16.82
CA THR A 708 -20.56 6.21 17.24
C THR A 708 -19.51 5.43 16.46
N ASP A 709 -18.66 4.68 17.16
CA ASP A 709 -17.63 3.84 16.54
C ASP A 709 -18.24 2.56 15.94
N LEU A 710 -18.71 2.66 14.70
CA LEU A 710 -19.30 1.52 14.00
C LEU A 710 -18.29 0.40 13.71
N LYS A 711 -16.99 0.70 13.61
CA LYS A 711 -15.95 -0.31 13.36
C LYS A 711 -15.76 -1.19 14.59
N ALA A 712 -15.70 -0.59 15.77
CA ALA A 712 -15.65 -1.33 17.03
C ALA A 712 -16.91 -2.18 17.24
N ILE A 713 -18.09 -1.67 16.87
CA ILE A 713 -19.34 -2.44 16.97
C ILE A 713 -19.35 -3.63 16.01
N ALA A 714 -19.03 -3.41 14.73
CA ALA A 714 -18.95 -4.48 13.75
C ALA A 714 -17.92 -5.54 14.17
N LYS A 715 -16.76 -5.12 14.68
CA LYS A 715 -15.74 -6.01 15.24
C LYS A 715 -16.29 -6.81 16.42
N SER A 716 -16.96 -6.18 17.38
CA SER A 716 -17.53 -6.87 18.53
C SER A 716 -18.60 -7.90 18.14
N ILE A 717 -19.47 -7.57 17.19
CA ILE A 717 -20.47 -8.51 16.66
C ILE A 717 -19.77 -9.72 16.06
N MET A 718 -18.74 -9.46 15.26
CA MET A 718 -18.03 -10.49 14.56
C MET A 718 -17.17 -11.32 15.53
N ASP A 719 -16.50 -10.74 16.52
CA ASP A 719 -15.73 -11.47 17.54
C ASP A 719 -16.62 -12.35 18.44
N ALA A 720 -17.88 -11.95 18.64
CA ALA A 720 -18.88 -12.75 19.35
C ALA A 720 -19.50 -13.86 18.48
N HIS A 721 -19.39 -13.77 17.15
CA HIS A 721 -19.90 -14.79 16.24
C HIS A 721 -19.13 -16.10 16.41
N ASN A 722 -19.86 -17.23 16.38
CA ASN A 722 -19.26 -18.54 16.51
C ASN A 722 -18.22 -18.79 15.37
N PRO A 723 -16.93 -19.02 15.70
CA PRO A 723 -15.88 -19.15 14.70
C PRO A 723 -16.06 -20.34 13.77
N ASP A 724 -16.80 -21.39 14.17
CA ASP A 724 -17.09 -22.55 13.33
C ASP A 724 -17.95 -22.19 12.10
N TYR A 725 -18.58 -21.02 12.09
CA TYR A 725 -19.43 -20.53 11.01
C TYR A 725 -18.87 -19.28 10.31
N ASN A 726 -17.61 -18.90 10.60
CA ASN A 726 -16.92 -17.82 9.88
C ASN A 726 -16.51 -18.25 8.47
N GLY A 727 -16.34 -17.25 7.59
CA GLY A 727 -15.74 -17.44 6.28
C GLY A 727 -14.24 -17.77 6.39
N PRO A 728 -13.65 -18.39 5.36
CA PRO A 728 -12.28 -18.91 5.40
C PRO A 728 -11.21 -17.82 5.45
N ASN A 729 -11.55 -16.59 5.06
CA ASN A 729 -10.62 -15.46 5.04
C ASN A 729 -10.58 -14.69 6.36
N ARG A 730 -11.45 -15.00 7.32
CA ARG A 730 -11.64 -14.24 8.54
C ARG A 730 -10.79 -14.73 9.71
#